data_AF-T1CHS1-F1
#
_entry.id   AF-T1CHS1-F1
#
_cell.length_a   1.000
_cell.length_b   1.000
_cell.length_c   1.000
_cell.angle_alpha   90.00
_cell.angle_beta   90.00
_cell.angle_gamma   90.00
#
_symmetry.space_group_name_H-M   'P 1'
#
loop_
_entity.id
_entity.type
_entity.pdbx_description
1 polymer ?
#
loop_
_entity_poly.entity_id
_entity_poly.type
_entity_poly.pdbx_seq_one_letter_code
_entity_poly.pdbx_strand_id
1 'polypeptide(L)'
;MGPKDDIMKLDKDSLRKDFSNDYKSYYSSELFEHEGFIRKKCKICGKNFWTLDQERELCGDSEHEPYTFFKDKTSDINYADFWKKFAKFFTENGHTEIEKYPVVSRWRQDLYFTIASIQDFQRIEDGRVSFEYSDNPIIVPQMCMRFNDIQNVGVTGRHLTAFMMAGQLAFNYPKEGYWRDRTTELNFKFLTQVLGVEKKDLTYIEDVWAMGDFSEYGPCLESFSNGLELVNSVFTQFESSRGKVQELRGKVVDVGWGFERLIWFRSGKQTLYDSVFKDQLSYIHRNMGIKPDHSKYAQIASIAGYIDIDASKKGESYEQEIMRRSGISEDDYYSIIRPMQASYAVADHMRTLLFGVTDGALPSNVGGGYNLRVILRRVFDIINTYGIDIDLMKLIEMHAKDLRPIYRDIDSSIDEISTVIDVEKRRYNNTKSSANSIIDSLIKKKEPMNAEKLRMLYESNGIPPEYISKELGKKGIDVDVPENFYSSIIKSDFVEGKKEKHSKISMDVEEIEKTKKLFYDFADSAKAKVLKIEKNMVILDSTPFYAESGGQEADHGTINGIKVVDVQSASGVIIHVLHSKPDFGEGSTVECKVDIDRRARLMAHHTATHLVSAAARQVLGKHAWQEGAKKSAEKAHIDIAHYEKLSAAQVKEIEATANKCILDGIKVTMREMGRSEAESKFGFSIYQGHGVPAAKLRIVEIDDLSGKLIDAEACGGLHLMNREG
;
A
#
# COMPACT_ATOMS: atom_id res chain seq x y z
N MET A 1 -43.71 -4.74 -10.26
CA MET A 1 -43.09 -3.89 -9.23
C MET A 1 -42.57 -4.80 -8.15
N GLY A 2 -41.34 -5.29 -8.30
CA GLY A 2 -40.63 -5.99 -7.21
C GLY A 2 -40.13 -4.96 -6.19
N PRO A 3 -39.92 -5.35 -4.92
CA PRO A 3 -39.34 -4.46 -3.94
C PRO A 3 -37.94 -4.08 -4.43
N LYS A 4 -37.68 -2.78 -4.55
CA LYS A 4 -36.32 -2.27 -4.59
C LYS A 4 -35.73 -2.57 -3.22
N ASP A 5 -34.80 -3.51 -3.15
CA ASP A 5 -33.92 -3.65 -2.00
C ASP A 5 -33.15 -2.33 -1.87
N ASP A 6 -33.60 -1.46 -0.97
CA ASP A 6 -32.84 -0.30 -0.52
C ASP A 6 -31.61 -0.86 0.21
N ILE A 7 -30.50 -1.01 -0.51
CA ILE A 7 -29.19 -1.28 0.08
C ILE A 7 -28.87 -0.07 0.97
N MET A 8 -28.97 -0.26 2.29
CA MET A 8 -28.61 0.76 3.28
C MET A 8 -27.16 1.18 3.02
N LYS A 9 -26.96 2.41 2.52
CA LYS A 9 -25.63 2.96 2.28
C LYS A 9 -25.07 3.40 3.63
N LEU A 10 -24.07 2.67 4.13
CA LEU A 10 -23.36 3.04 5.36
C LEU A 10 -22.61 4.35 5.16
N ASP A 11 -22.67 5.23 6.16
CA ASP A 11 -21.87 6.44 6.23
C ASP A 11 -21.33 6.62 7.66
N LYS A 12 -20.13 7.22 7.76
CA LYS A 12 -19.42 7.37 9.04
C LYS A 12 -20.19 8.25 10.04
N ASP A 13 -20.88 9.28 9.57
CA ASP A 13 -21.56 10.23 10.45
C ASP A 13 -22.78 9.61 11.13
N SER A 14 -23.53 8.77 10.41
CA SER A 14 -24.64 7.99 10.96
C SER A 14 -24.13 6.97 11.98
N LEU A 15 -23.12 6.16 11.62
CA LEU A 15 -22.51 5.18 12.54
C LEU A 15 -21.98 5.83 13.82
N ARG A 16 -21.34 7.00 13.70
CA ARG A 16 -20.82 7.72 14.87
C ARG A 16 -21.94 8.13 15.81
N LYS A 17 -23.08 8.59 15.30
CA LYS A 17 -24.26 8.93 16.11
C LYS A 17 -24.79 7.69 16.82
N ASP A 18 -24.90 6.58 16.10
CA ASP A 18 -25.40 5.31 16.67
C ASP A 18 -24.50 4.80 17.80
N PHE A 19 -23.19 4.72 17.57
CA PHE A 19 -22.25 4.30 18.61
C PHE A 19 -22.18 5.30 19.78
N SER A 20 -22.33 6.60 19.51
CA SER A 20 -22.33 7.65 20.55
C SER A 20 -23.56 7.58 21.45
N ASN A 21 -24.69 7.10 20.93
CA ASN A 21 -25.92 6.91 21.70
C ASN A 21 -25.77 5.76 22.71
N ASP A 22 -25.08 4.68 22.31
CA ASP A 22 -24.72 3.56 23.19
C ASP A 22 -23.23 3.59 23.57
N TYR A 23 -22.77 4.75 24.04
CA TYR A 23 -21.35 4.99 24.35
C TYR A 23 -20.80 4.01 25.40
N LYS A 24 -21.64 3.46 26.29
CA LYS A 24 -21.21 2.47 27.29
C LYS A 24 -20.70 1.19 26.61
N SER A 25 -21.38 0.76 25.56
CA SER A 25 -20.99 -0.43 24.80
C SER A 25 -19.81 -0.17 23.87
N TYR A 26 -19.67 1.04 23.31
CA TYR A 26 -18.73 1.32 22.21
C TYR A 26 -17.49 2.15 22.57
N TYR A 27 -17.59 3.07 23.53
CA TYR A 27 -16.50 4.02 23.87
C TYR A 27 -16.07 3.99 25.33
N SER A 28 -16.91 3.53 26.27
CA SER A 28 -16.57 3.53 27.70
C SER A 28 -15.50 2.50 28.04
N SER A 29 -14.63 2.84 28.99
CA SER A 29 -13.62 1.94 29.52
C SER A 29 -13.51 2.07 31.04
N GLU A 30 -13.15 0.98 31.73
CA GLU A 30 -12.86 0.95 33.18
C GLU A 30 -11.80 2.00 33.58
N LEU A 31 -10.85 2.29 32.70
CA LEU A 31 -9.85 3.35 32.89
C LEU A 31 -10.52 4.71 33.15
N PHE A 32 -11.58 5.03 32.39
CA PHE A 32 -12.24 6.33 32.50
C PHE A 32 -12.91 6.50 33.86
N GLU A 33 -13.52 5.44 34.38
CA GLU A 33 -14.10 5.45 35.72
C GLU A 33 -13.02 5.55 36.81
N HIS A 34 -11.95 4.76 36.69
CA HIS A 34 -10.87 4.71 37.69
C HIS A 34 -10.07 6.02 37.78
N GLU A 35 -9.74 6.64 36.65
CA GLU A 35 -8.99 7.90 36.61
C GLU A 35 -9.89 9.14 36.74
N GLY A 36 -11.22 8.98 36.65
CA GLY A 36 -12.18 10.08 36.82
C GLY A 36 -12.41 10.92 35.56
N PHE A 37 -12.24 10.33 34.37
CA PHE A 37 -12.57 11.00 33.11
C PHE A 37 -14.08 11.25 33.01
N ILE A 38 -14.43 12.45 32.57
CA ILE A 38 -15.80 12.84 32.28
C ILE A 38 -16.03 12.94 30.78
N ARG A 39 -17.21 12.51 30.33
CA ARG A 39 -17.64 12.62 28.95
C ARG A 39 -18.26 14.00 28.70
N LYS A 40 -17.76 14.73 27.71
CA LYS A 40 -18.23 16.04 27.27
C LYS A 40 -18.50 16.05 25.76
N LYS A 41 -19.11 17.12 25.27
CA LYS A 41 -19.38 17.34 23.85
C LYS A 41 -18.63 18.58 23.37
N CYS A 42 -17.87 18.44 22.29
CA CYS A 42 -17.10 19.55 21.73
C CYS A 42 -18.04 20.64 21.19
N LYS A 43 -17.75 21.90 21.51
CA LYS A 43 -18.55 23.03 21.01
C LYS A 43 -18.40 23.31 19.51
N ILE A 44 -17.33 22.84 18.86
CA ILE A 44 -17.08 23.10 17.43
C ILE A 44 -17.60 21.95 16.55
N CYS A 45 -17.03 20.74 16.65
CA CYS A 45 -17.45 19.62 15.80
C CYS A 45 -18.66 18.84 16.33
N GLY A 46 -19.07 19.05 17.58
CA GLY A 46 -20.16 18.31 18.20
C GLY A 46 -19.86 16.84 18.51
N LYS A 47 -18.64 16.34 18.28
CA LYS A 47 -18.21 15.00 18.72
C LYS A 47 -18.15 14.93 20.25
N ASN A 48 -18.42 13.76 20.80
CA ASN A 48 -18.20 13.51 22.23
C ASN A 48 -16.73 13.18 22.47
N PHE A 49 -16.23 13.53 23.66
CA PHE A 49 -14.87 13.25 24.06
C PHE A 49 -14.77 13.08 25.58
N TRP A 50 -13.72 12.43 26.04
CA TRP A 50 -13.43 12.19 27.46
C TRP A 50 -12.27 13.07 27.91
N THR A 51 -12.37 13.69 29.08
CA THR A 51 -11.35 14.60 29.65
C THR A 51 -11.34 14.52 31.18
N LEU A 52 -10.20 14.82 31.81
CA LEU A 52 -10.12 15.06 33.26
C LEU A 52 -10.43 16.52 33.65
N ASP A 53 -10.35 17.43 32.69
CA ASP A 53 -10.64 18.85 32.90
C ASP A 53 -12.15 19.12 32.85
N GLN A 54 -12.70 19.51 34.01
CA GLN A 54 -14.12 19.83 34.21
C GLN A 54 -14.57 21.06 33.39
N GLU A 55 -13.67 22.00 33.12
CA GLU A 55 -13.99 23.25 32.43
C GLU A 55 -13.79 23.15 30.91
N ARG A 56 -13.06 22.13 30.42
CA ARG A 56 -12.74 21.99 29.00
C ARG A 56 -13.96 21.86 28.09
N GLU A 57 -14.07 22.68 27.05
CA GLU A 57 -15.24 22.69 26.14
C GLU A 57 -14.92 22.19 24.72
N LEU A 58 -13.64 21.98 24.43
CA LEU A 58 -13.11 21.59 23.12
C LEU A 58 -12.39 20.24 23.24
N CYS A 59 -12.36 19.47 22.15
CA CYS A 59 -11.95 18.07 22.19
C CYS A 59 -10.43 17.83 22.13
N GLY A 60 -9.62 18.88 21.96
CA GLY A 60 -8.16 18.74 21.77
C GLY A 60 -7.70 18.45 20.34
N ASP A 61 -8.62 18.36 19.37
CA ASP A 61 -8.26 18.22 17.94
C ASP A 61 -7.54 19.48 17.43
N SER A 62 -6.54 19.29 16.58
CA SER A 62 -5.76 20.36 15.94
C SER A 62 -6.58 21.34 15.09
N GLU A 63 -7.76 20.93 14.62
CA GLU A 63 -8.70 21.82 13.91
C GLU A 63 -9.51 22.72 14.86
N HIS A 64 -9.49 22.43 16.17
CA HIS A 64 -10.25 23.14 17.19
C HIS A 64 -9.34 23.88 18.17
N GLU A 65 -8.16 23.34 18.46
CA GLU A 65 -7.18 23.88 19.38
C GLU A 65 -5.78 23.92 18.73
N PRO A 66 -4.98 24.97 18.96
CA PRO A 66 -3.61 25.04 18.44
C PRO A 66 -2.66 24.08 19.18
N TYR A 67 -1.52 23.79 18.56
CA TYR A 67 -0.46 23.04 19.22
C TYR A 67 0.17 23.83 20.36
N THR A 68 0.28 23.20 21.55
CA THR A 68 0.81 23.85 22.77
C THR A 68 1.97 23.09 23.44
N PHE A 69 2.45 22.00 22.84
CA PHE A 69 3.52 21.15 23.40
C PHE A 69 4.96 21.61 23.06
N PHE A 70 5.12 22.72 22.33
CA PHE A 70 6.43 23.25 21.95
C PHE A 70 7.23 23.72 23.17
N LYS A 71 8.56 23.55 23.12
CA LYS A 71 9.47 23.87 24.22
C LYS A 71 10.53 24.87 23.78
N ASP A 72 10.83 25.85 24.63
CA ASP A 72 11.97 26.75 24.42
C ASP A 72 13.30 25.97 24.35
N LYS A 73 13.43 24.96 25.22
CA LYS A 73 14.54 24.00 25.21
C LYS A 73 14.06 22.66 24.68
N THR A 74 14.32 22.44 23.38
CA THR A 74 13.96 21.20 22.70
C THR A 74 14.89 20.06 23.08
N SER A 75 14.45 18.83 22.80
CA SER A 75 15.24 17.60 23.01
C SER A 75 15.46 16.88 21.69
N ASP A 76 16.66 16.35 21.49
CA ASP A 76 16.94 15.43 20.40
C ASP A 76 16.61 14.01 20.84
N ILE A 77 15.63 13.40 20.19
CA ILE A 77 15.17 12.05 20.46
C ILE A 77 15.70 11.16 19.33
N ASN A 78 16.55 10.18 19.65
CA ASN A 78 16.99 9.21 18.67
C ASN A 78 15.82 8.28 18.30
N TYR A 79 15.56 8.16 16.99
CA TYR A 79 14.41 7.42 16.45
C TYR A 79 14.43 5.93 16.85
N ALA A 80 15.56 5.26 16.67
CA ALA A 80 15.73 3.85 17.01
C ALA A 80 15.69 3.58 18.52
N ASP A 81 16.28 4.45 19.33
CA ASP A 81 16.24 4.28 20.79
C ASP A 81 14.84 4.55 21.36
N PHE A 82 14.06 5.43 20.72
CA PHE A 82 12.66 5.58 21.07
C PHE A 82 11.84 4.36 20.67
N TRP A 83 12.12 3.72 19.51
CA TRP A 83 11.45 2.47 19.12
C TRP A 83 11.74 1.37 20.13
N LYS A 84 13.00 1.19 20.54
CA LYS A 84 13.36 0.21 21.58
C LYS A 84 12.59 0.42 22.88
N LYS A 85 12.33 1.67 23.28
CA LYS A 85 11.52 1.97 24.47
C LYS A 85 10.05 1.61 24.26
N PHE A 86 9.50 1.94 23.09
CA PHE A 86 8.15 1.55 22.68
C PHE A 86 7.99 0.04 22.69
N ALA A 87 8.85 -0.67 21.96
CA ALA A 87 8.83 -2.12 21.85
C ALA A 87 9.01 -2.80 23.20
N LYS A 88 9.96 -2.32 24.02
CA LYS A 88 10.16 -2.82 25.38
C LYS A 88 8.90 -2.70 26.25
N PHE A 89 8.23 -1.55 26.22
CA PHE A 89 7.01 -1.36 27.02
C PHE A 89 5.93 -2.39 26.67
N PHE A 90 5.67 -2.62 25.37
CA PHE A 90 4.62 -3.55 24.94
C PHE A 90 5.01 -5.01 25.11
N THR A 91 6.28 -5.36 24.90
CA THR A 91 6.80 -6.72 25.14
C THR A 91 6.78 -7.09 26.62
N GLU A 92 7.14 -6.17 27.53
CA GLU A 92 6.96 -6.34 28.99
C GLU A 92 5.48 -6.47 29.39
N ASN A 93 4.55 -6.05 28.51
CA ASN A 93 3.11 -6.17 28.68
C ASN A 93 2.49 -7.28 27.80
N GLY A 94 3.29 -8.25 27.35
CA GLY A 94 2.81 -9.49 26.74
C GLY A 94 2.59 -9.46 25.22
N HIS A 95 3.09 -8.44 24.51
CA HIS A 95 3.08 -8.43 23.04
C HIS A 95 4.34 -9.08 22.47
N THR A 96 4.21 -9.70 21.31
CA THR A 96 5.35 -10.12 20.49
C THR A 96 5.70 -9.02 19.49
N GLU A 97 6.97 -8.61 19.45
CA GLU A 97 7.49 -7.75 18.37
C GLU A 97 7.73 -8.59 17.11
N ILE A 98 7.12 -8.19 15.99
CA ILE A 98 7.36 -8.82 14.69
C ILE A 98 8.11 -7.87 13.75
N GLU A 99 8.69 -8.42 12.69
CA GLU A 99 9.33 -7.63 11.63
C GLU A 99 8.29 -6.88 10.77
N LYS A 100 8.72 -5.81 10.11
CA LYS A 100 7.88 -5.05 9.17
C LYS A 100 7.43 -5.93 8.00
N TYR A 101 6.26 -5.62 7.47
CA TYR A 101 5.89 -6.01 6.11
C TYR A 101 6.45 -4.98 5.10
N PRO A 102 6.66 -5.37 3.83
CA PRO A 102 7.02 -4.44 2.77
C PRO A 102 6.02 -3.29 2.64
N VAL A 103 6.48 -2.09 2.28
CA VAL A 103 5.58 -0.96 1.98
C VAL A 103 4.77 -1.19 0.70
N VAL A 104 5.24 -2.07 -0.19
CA VAL A 104 4.52 -2.47 -1.40
C VAL A 104 3.61 -3.64 -1.05
N SER A 105 2.30 -3.48 -1.25
CA SER A 105 1.34 -4.51 -0.87
C SER A 105 1.38 -5.65 -1.89
N ARG A 106 2.05 -6.76 -1.54
CA ARG A 106 2.19 -7.94 -2.42
C ARG A 106 1.14 -9.01 -2.14
N TRP A 107 0.57 -9.01 -0.93
CA TRP A 107 -0.42 -9.98 -0.47
C TRP A 107 -1.88 -9.52 -0.70
N ARG A 108 -2.08 -8.23 -1.04
CA ARG A 108 -3.39 -7.66 -1.38
C ARG A 108 -3.37 -7.04 -2.77
N GLN A 109 -4.48 -7.15 -3.48
CA GLN A 109 -4.63 -6.66 -4.86
C GLN A 109 -5.41 -5.34 -4.94
N ASP A 110 -6.04 -4.90 -3.84
CA ASP A 110 -6.83 -3.67 -3.76
C ASP A 110 -6.01 -2.44 -3.36
N LEU A 111 -4.75 -2.63 -2.95
CA LEU A 111 -3.83 -1.58 -2.51
C LEU A 111 -2.50 -1.70 -3.23
N TYR A 112 -1.90 -0.57 -3.62
CA TYR A 112 -0.51 -0.57 -4.10
C TYR A 112 0.51 -0.53 -2.95
N PHE A 113 0.22 0.26 -1.92
CA PHE A 113 1.09 0.44 -0.77
C PHE A 113 0.35 0.18 0.53
N THR A 114 1.09 -0.26 1.54
CA THR A 114 0.61 -0.37 2.92
C THR A 114 0.37 1.02 3.50
N ILE A 115 -0.88 1.32 3.85
CA ILE A 115 -1.30 2.63 4.38
C ILE A 115 -1.60 2.61 5.88
N ALA A 116 -1.71 1.42 6.49
CA ALA A 116 -1.90 1.19 7.92
C ALA A 116 -1.36 -0.18 8.34
N SER A 117 -0.91 -0.29 9.60
CA SER A 117 -0.30 -1.53 10.13
C SER A 117 -1.23 -2.75 10.13
N ILE A 118 -2.54 -2.57 10.35
CA ILE A 118 -3.52 -3.66 10.31
C ILE A 118 -3.56 -4.39 8.96
N GLN A 119 -3.17 -3.71 7.88
CA GLN A 119 -3.26 -4.24 6.51
C GLN A 119 -2.27 -5.37 6.24
N ASP A 120 -1.21 -5.44 7.05
CA ASP A 120 -0.23 -6.53 7.03
C ASP A 120 -0.92 -7.89 7.28
N PHE A 121 -1.98 -7.88 8.10
CA PHE A 121 -2.69 -9.07 8.57
C PHE A 121 -4.03 -9.29 7.86
N GLN A 122 -4.54 -8.28 7.16
CA GLN A 122 -5.78 -8.40 6.39
C GLN A 122 -5.58 -9.24 5.12
N ARG A 123 -6.57 -10.07 4.82
CA ARG A 123 -6.68 -10.91 3.62
C ARG A 123 -8.07 -10.71 3.02
N ILE A 124 -8.20 -10.80 1.70
CA ILE A 124 -9.50 -10.69 1.03
C ILE A 124 -9.84 -12.03 0.39
N GLU A 125 -10.88 -12.68 0.89
CA GLU A 125 -11.37 -13.99 0.42
C GLU A 125 -12.87 -13.87 0.13
N ASP A 126 -13.28 -14.15 -1.12
CA ASP A 126 -14.67 -14.03 -1.59
C ASP A 126 -15.34 -12.67 -1.29
N GLY A 127 -14.54 -11.59 -1.29
CA GLY A 127 -14.99 -10.22 -0.98
C GLY A 127 -15.26 -9.98 0.50
N ARG A 128 -14.70 -10.81 1.39
CA ARG A 128 -14.69 -10.62 2.84
C ARG A 128 -13.27 -10.50 3.33
N VAL A 129 -13.09 -9.69 4.38
CA VAL A 129 -11.80 -9.57 5.03
C VAL A 129 -11.64 -10.66 6.09
N SER A 130 -10.47 -11.28 6.13
CA SER A 130 -10.05 -12.18 7.20
C SER A 130 -8.68 -11.76 7.71
N PHE A 131 -8.33 -12.19 8.93
CA PHE A 131 -7.08 -11.84 9.58
C PHE A 131 -6.19 -13.06 9.73
N GLU A 132 -4.94 -12.94 9.30
CA GLU A 132 -3.89 -13.94 9.49
C GLU A 132 -2.70 -13.31 10.20
N TYR A 133 -2.27 -13.93 11.29
CA TYR A 133 -1.24 -13.42 12.20
C TYR A 133 -0.42 -14.58 12.75
N SER A 134 0.86 -14.33 13.07
CA SER A 134 1.79 -15.33 13.58
C SER A 134 1.79 -15.47 15.10
N ASP A 135 1.34 -14.42 15.80
CA ASP A 135 1.30 -14.30 17.25
C ASP A 135 0.14 -13.40 17.67
N ASN A 136 -0.21 -13.35 18.95
CA ASN A 136 -1.32 -12.53 19.44
C ASN A 136 -1.20 -12.29 20.95
N PRO A 137 -1.03 -11.04 21.43
CA PRO A 137 -1.03 -9.77 20.68
C PRO A 137 0.35 -9.41 20.08
N ILE A 138 0.34 -8.50 19.10
CA ILE A 138 1.53 -8.13 18.31
C ILE A 138 1.81 -6.63 18.40
N ILE A 139 3.10 -6.27 18.34
CA ILE A 139 3.54 -4.96 17.86
C ILE A 139 4.37 -5.06 16.59
N VAL A 140 4.23 -4.09 15.68
CA VAL A 140 4.96 -4.05 14.40
C VAL A 140 5.45 -2.63 14.08
N PRO A 141 6.72 -2.42 13.70
CA PRO A 141 7.24 -1.13 13.25
C PRO A 141 6.86 -0.86 11.78
N GLN A 142 5.57 -0.91 11.42
CA GLN A 142 5.17 -0.86 10.01
C GLN A 142 5.40 0.52 9.40
N MET A 143 6.20 0.59 8.35
CA MET A 143 6.32 1.79 7.53
C MET A 143 5.12 1.87 6.58
N CYS A 144 4.39 2.97 6.63
CA CYS A 144 3.22 3.20 5.78
C CYS A 144 3.50 4.32 4.78
N MET A 145 2.92 4.21 3.58
CA MET A 145 2.99 5.23 2.56
C MET A 145 1.62 5.80 2.23
N ARG A 146 1.46 7.12 2.31
CA ARG A 146 0.21 7.81 1.95
C ARG A 146 0.51 8.96 1.00
N PHE A 147 -0.23 9.02 -0.10
CA PHE A 147 -0.03 10.04 -1.14
C PHE A 147 -1.20 11.01 -1.28
N ASN A 148 -2.31 10.77 -0.56
CA ASN A 148 -3.50 11.63 -0.61
C ASN A 148 -3.21 13.07 -0.15
N ASP A 149 -2.29 13.22 0.82
CA ASP A 149 -1.97 14.50 1.47
C ASP A 149 -0.62 15.07 1.00
N ILE A 150 -0.17 14.70 -0.20
CA ILE A 150 1.16 15.09 -0.71
C ILE A 150 1.36 16.61 -0.72
N GLN A 151 0.33 17.41 -1.01
CA GLN A 151 0.38 18.88 -0.95
C GLN A 151 0.62 19.40 0.47
N ASN A 152 0.09 18.72 1.49
CA ASN A 152 0.25 19.10 2.89
C ASN A 152 1.66 18.82 3.43
N VAL A 153 2.46 17.99 2.74
CA VAL A 153 3.84 17.64 3.10
C VAL A 153 4.78 18.82 2.87
N GLY A 154 5.53 19.14 3.93
CA GLY A 154 6.39 20.31 4.05
C GLY A 154 5.65 21.56 4.53
N VAL A 155 4.36 21.68 4.25
CA VAL A 155 3.56 22.89 4.55
C VAL A 155 3.03 22.89 5.97
N THR A 156 2.34 21.82 6.36
CA THR A 156 1.57 21.72 7.62
C THR A 156 2.40 21.30 8.84
N GLY A 157 3.70 21.03 8.66
CA GLY A 157 4.59 20.64 9.76
C GLY A 157 4.40 19.21 10.30
N ARG A 158 3.33 18.48 9.89
CA ARG A 158 2.94 17.17 10.47
C ARG A 158 2.74 16.03 9.47
N HIS A 159 2.53 16.34 8.19
CA HIS A 159 2.21 15.33 7.17
C HIS A 159 3.48 14.74 6.56
N LEU A 160 3.48 13.45 6.30
CA LEU A 160 4.57 12.71 5.68
C LEU A 160 4.00 11.85 4.55
N THR A 161 4.78 11.62 3.50
CA THR A 161 4.42 10.58 2.53
C THR A 161 4.82 9.20 3.02
N ALA A 162 5.87 9.08 3.85
CA ALA A 162 6.23 7.84 4.54
C ALA A 162 6.40 8.07 6.05
N PHE A 163 5.68 7.30 6.86
CA PHE A 163 5.70 7.39 8.32
C PHE A 163 5.55 6.00 8.95
N MET A 164 6.11 5.80 10.13
CA MET A 164 5.91 4.55 10.85
C MET A 164 4.57 4.62 11.59
N MET A 165 3.62 3.79 11.16
CA MET A 165 2.48 3.45 11.98
C MET A 165 2.89 2.26 12.84
N ALA A 166 3.36 2.54 14.05
CA ALA A 166 3.66 1.49 15.00
C ALA A 166 2.33 0.81 15.37
N GLY A 167 2.16 -0.43 14.92
CA GLY A 167 0.94 -1.20 15.15
C GLY A 167 0.96 -1.81 16.53
N GLN A 168 -0.15 -1.68 17.26
CA GLN A 168 -0.45 -2.47 18.46
C GLN A 168 -1.75 -3.20 18.19
N LEU A 169 -1.67 -4.52 18.04
CA LEU A 169 -2.73 -5.33 17.47
C LEU A 169 -3.08 -6.51 18.36
N ALA A 170 -4.37 -6.79 18.50
CA ALA A 170 -4.86 -8.00 19.15
C ALA A 170 -6.06 -8.55 18.37
N PHE A 171 -6.10 -9.85 18.15
CA PHE A 171 -7.06 -10.48 17.25
C PHE A 171 -8.00 -11.46 17.97
N ASN A 172 -9.15 -11.72 17.37
CA ASN A 172 -10.06 -12.81 17.73
C ASN A 172 -10.66 -12.73 19.16
N TYR A 173 -10.87 -11.52 19.68
CA TYR A 173 -11.58 -11.33 20.95
C TYR A 173 -13.06 -11.77 20.83
N PRO A 174 -13.66 -12.44 21.84
CA PRO A 174 -13.13 -12.74 23.18
C PRO A 174 -12.42 -14.10 23.32
N LYS A 175 -12.16 -14.81 22.21
CA LYS A 175 -11.50 -16.11 22.27
C LYS A 175 -10.01 -15.96 22.58
N GLU A 176 -9.38 -14.95 21.98
CA GLU A 176 -7.96 -14.64 22.10
C GLU A 176 -7.75 -13.12 22.15
N GLY A 177 -6.52 -12.71 22.46
CA GLY A 177 -6.16 -11.30 22.55
C GLY A 177 -6.89 -10.56 23.68
N TYR A 178 -6.98 -9.25 23.54
CA TYR A 178 -7.67 -8.38 24.48
C TYR A 178 -8.55 -7.38 23.74
N TRP A 179 -9.37 -6.62 24.48
CA TRP A 179 -10.31 -5.65 23.92
C TRP A 179 -10.08 -4.24 24.48
N ARG A 180 -11.13 -3.43 24.47
CA ARG A 180 -11.07 -2.00 24.77
C ARG A 180 -10.40 -1.65 26.11
N ASP A 181 -10.79 -2.28 27.21
CA ASP A 181 -10.26 -1.89 28.54
C ASP A 181 -8.76 -2.07 28.70
N ARG A 182 -8.24 -3.20 28.22
CA ARG A 182 -6.78 -3.42 28.23
C ARG A 182 -6.08 -2.50 27.24
N THR A 183 -6.70 -2.23 26.09
CA THR A 183 -6.15 -1.31 25.07
C THR A 183 -5.98 0.09 25.65
N THR A 184 -7.04 0.67 26.21
CA THR A 184 -7.03 2.02 26.78
C THR A 184 -6.08 2.11 27.98
N GLU A 185 -6.04 1.10 28.85
CA GLU A 185 -5.09 1.02 29.97
C GLU A 185 -3.63 1.05 29.51
N LEU A 186 -3.27 0.23 28.52
CA LEU A 186 -1.92 0.18 27.96
C LEU A 186 -1.54 1.50 27.30
N ASN A 187 -2.43 2.06 26.49
CA ASN A 187 -2.19 3.31 25.78
C ASN A 187 -1.99 4.45 26.78
N PHE A 188 -2.84 4.54 27.80
CA PHE A 188 -2.70 5.52 28.88
C PHE A 188 -1.39 5.38 29.65
N LYS A 189 -0.99 4.15 30.01
CA LYS A 189 0.28 3.90 30.70
C LYS A 189 1.47 4.29 29.84
N PHE A 190 1.47 3.96 28.55
CA PHE A 190 2.54 4.38 27.63
C PHE A 190 2.62 5.90 27.53
N LEU A 191 1.48 6.56 27.28
CA LEU A 191 1.40 8.02 27.14
C LEU A 191 1.89 8.74 28.40
N THR A 192 1.46 8.30 29.59
CA THR A 192 1.78 8.99 30.84
C THR A 192 3.15 8.63 31.40
N GLN A 193 3.57 7.36 31.32
CA GLN A 193 4.78 6.87 31.98
C GLN A 193 6.01 6.87 31.08
N VAL A 194 5.84 6.63 29.77
CA VAL A 194 6.96 6.55 28.81
C VAL A 194 7.09 7.85 28.01
N LEU A 195 5.99 8.32 27.40
CA LEU A 195 6.00 9.56 26.63
C LEU A 195 6.05 10.80 27.53
N GLY A 196 5.45 10.71 28.72
CA GLY A 196 5.43 11.76 29.74
C GLY A 196 4.36 12.81 29.49
N VAL A 197 3.19 12.39 28.99
CA VAL A 197 2.01 13.25 28.90
C VAL A 197 1.39 13.43 30.28
N GLU A 198 1.08 14.68 30.64
CA GLU A 198 0.33 14.98 31.85
C GLU A 198 -1.10 14.46 31.72
N LYS A 199 -1.59 13.71 32.72
CA LYS A 199 -2.90 13.06 32.68
C LYS A 199 -4.03 14.04 32.32
N LYS A 200 -4.01 15.24 32.90
CA LYS A 200 -5.02 16.29 32.71
C LYS A 200 -5.11 16.82 31.28
N ASP A 201 -4.03 16.68 30.51
CA ASP A 201 -3.93 17.22 29.15
C ASP A 201 -4.41 16.20 28.11
N LEU A 202 -4.67 14.94 28.51
CA LEU A 202 -5.20 13.90 27.65
C LEU A 202 -6.70 14.08 27.40
N THR A 203 -7.09 13.98 26.14
CA THR A 203 -8.47 13.81 25.71
C THR A 203 -8.62 12.56 24.85
N TYR A 204 -9.78 11.92 24.91
CA TYR A 204 -10.14 10.78 24.05
C TYR A 204 -11.38 11.14 23.25
N ILE A 205 -11.25 11.31 21.94
CA ILE A 205 -12.35 11.66 21.04
C ILE A 205 -13.04 10.38 20.56
N GLU A 206 -14.37 10.37 20.58
CA GLU A 206 -15.19 9.30 20.02
C GLU A 206 -15.38 9.50 18.51
N ASP A 207 -14.94 8.53 17.71
CA ASP A 207 -15.15 8.54 16.26
C ASP A 207 -15.36 7.12 15.68
N VAL A 208 -15.53 7.04 14.37
CA VAL A 208 -15.71 5.78 13.64
C VAL A 208 -14.61 5.61 12.60
N TRP A 209 -13.95 4.47 12.67
CA TRP A 209 -13.07 4.01 11.62
C TRP A 209 -13.81 3.02 10.73
N ALA A 210 -13.55 3.12 9.42
CA ALA A 210 -14.06 2.20 8.42
C ALA A 210 -13.07 2.10 7.27
N MET A 211 -12.98 0.90 6.69
CA MET A 211 -12.39 0.71 5.36
C MET A 211 -13.16 1.55 4.32
N GLY A 212 -12.50 1.93 3.23
CA GLY A 212 -13.11 2.81 2.21
C GLY A 212 -14.39 2.26 1.58
N ASP A 213 -14.51 0.93 1.52
CA ASP A 213 -15.69 0.20 1.05
C ASP A 213 -16.62 -0.28 2.18
N PHE A 214 -16.32 0.09 3.44
CA PHE A 214 -17.01 -0.36 4.66
C PHE A 214 -17.04 -1.89 4.83
N SER A 215 -16.13 -2.62 4.16
CA SER A 215 -15.97 -4.06 4.36
C SER A 215 -15.75 -4.41 5.82
N GLU A 216 -15.01 -3.55 6.55
CA GLU A 216 -14.81 -3.60 7.99
C GLU A 216 -14.91 -2.20 8.61
N TYR A 217 -15.47 -2.12 9.81
CA TYR A 217 -15.58 -0.87 10.56
C TYR A 217 -15.80 -1.11 12.06
N GLY A 218 -15.64 -0.04 12.84
CA GLY A 218 -15.84 -0.08 14.28
C GLY A 218 -15.69 1.29 14.94
N PRO A 219 -16.08 1.40 16.23
CA PRO A 219 -15.79 2.61 17.01
C PRO A 219 -14.27 2.76 17.18
N CYS A 220 -13.80 4.00 17.25
CA CYS A 220 -12.43 4.32 17.59
C CYS A 220 -12.34 5.42 18.66
N LEU A 221 -11.27 5.34 19.46
CA LEU A 221 -10.89 6.35 20.44
C LEU A 221 -9.58 6.98 20.00
N GLU A 222 -9.64 8.25 19.61
CA GLU A 222 -8.46 9.03 19.22
C GLU A 222 -7.95 9.80 20.44
N SER A 223 -6.72 9.52 20.86
CA SER A 223 -6.14 10.16 22.04
C SER A 223 -5.31 11.37 21.61
N PHE A 224 -5.65 12.52 22.17
CA PHE A 224 -5.00 13.79 21.90
C PHE A 224 -4.31 14.33 23.15
N SER A 225 -3.28 15.15 22.92
CA SER A 225 -2.72 16.02 23.95
C SER A 225 -2.16 17.28 23.31
N ASN A 226 -2.45 18.43 23.93
CA ASN A 226 -1.94 19.74 23.49
C ASN A 226 -2.13 20.02 21.99
N GLY A 227 -3.29 19.63 21.44
CA GLY A 227 -3.64 19.81 20.03
C GLY A 227 -3.22 18.67 19.10
N LEU A 228 -2.37 17.73 19.53
CA LEU A 228 -1.81 16.68 18.68
C LEU A 228 -2.45 15.31 18.94
N GLU A 229 -2.90 14.66 17.87
CA GLU A 229 -3.31 13.25 17.89
C GLU A 229 -2.07 12.36 18.08
N LEU A 230 -2.03 11.61 19.19
CA LEU A 230 -0.89 10.75 19.55
C LEU A 230 -1.14 9.28 19.18
N VAL A 231 -2.38 8.81 19.31
CA VAL A 231 -2.76 7.42 19.02
C VAL A 231 -4.21 7.32 18.59
N ASN A 232 -4.47 6.49 17.58
CA ASN A 232 -5.82 6.11 17.17
C ASN A 232 -6.08 4.66 17.57
N SER A 233 -7.07 4.42 18.43
CA SER A 233 -7.42 3.08 18.93
C SER A 233 -8.72 2.61 18.29
N VAL A 234 -8.62 1.79 17.24
CA VAL A 234 -9.78 1.26 16.51
C VAL A 234 -10.19 -0.09 17.08
N PHE A 235 -11.49 -0.27 17.27
CA PHE A 235 -12.10 -1.51 17.74
C PHE A 235 -12.94 -2.11 16.62
N THR A 236 -12.28 -2.76 15.66
CA THR A 236 -12.93 -3.36 14.51
C THR A 236 -13.88 -4.47 14.97
N GLN A 237 -15.18 -4.22 14.78
CA GLN A 237 -16.26 -5.01 15.38
C GLN A 237 -17.28 -5.48 14.35
N PHE A 238 -17.44 -4.78 13.23
CA PHE A 238 -18.47 -5.05 12.24
C PHE A 238 -17.87 -5.27 10.86
N GLU A 239 -18.52 -6.13 10.07
CA GLU A 239 -18.26 -6.31 8.64
C GLU A 239 -19.53 -6.04 7.83
N SER A 240 -19.34 -5.52 6.61
CA SER A 240 -20.41 -5.38 5.62
C SER A 240 -20.05 -6.14 4.35
N SER A 241 -20.86 -7.12 3.99
CA SER A 241 -20.68 -7.89 2.76
C SER A 241 -22.00 -8.06 2.04
N ARG A 242 -22.04 -7.74 0.74
CA ARG A 242 -23.24 -7.81 -0.11
C ARG A 242 -24.46 -7.08 0.49
N GLY A 243 -24.23 -5.92 1.12
CA GLY A 243 -25.26 -5.10 1.74
C GLY A 243 -25.81 -5.61 3.07
N LYS A 244 -25.24 -6.69 3.64
CA LYS A 244 -25.58 -7.19 4.97
C LYS A 244 -24.50 -6.80 5.97
N VAL A 245 -24.92 -6.12 7.03
CA VAL A 245 -24.10 -5.80 8.20
C VAL A 245 -24.18 -6.96 9.19
N GLN A 246 -23.03 -7.38 9.70
CA GLN A 246 -22.95 -8.34 10.79
C GLN A 246 -21.76 -8.04 11.71
N GLU A 247 -21.85 -8.50 12.95
CA GLU A 247 -20.73 -8.43 13.89
C GLU A 247 -19.68 -9.49 13.55
N LEU A 248 -18.40 -9.13 13.65
CA LEU A 248 -17.28 -10.05 13.46
C LEU A 248 -17.31 -11.16 14.50
N ARG A 249 -17.08 -12.40 14.05
CA ARG A 249 -16.99 -13.57 14.94
C ARG A 249 -15.84 -13.49 15.94
N GLY A 250 -14.76 -12.80 15.55
CA GLY A 250 -13.62 -12.49 16.38
C GLY A 250 -13.25 -11.03 16.15
N LYS A 251 -13.37 -10.21 17.18
CA LYS A 251 -13.13 -8.77 17.07
C LYS A 251 -11.63 -8.46 17.08
N VAL A 252 -11.25 -7.32 16.51
CA VAL A 252 -9.85 -6.93 16.35
C VAL A 252 -9.59 -5.55 16.95
N VAL A 253 -8.55 -5.48 17.78
CA VAL A 253 -7.95 -4.22 18.23
C VAL A 253 -6.93 -3.81 17.19
N ASP A 254 -7.16 -2.65 16.58
CA ASP A 254 -6.29 -2.00 15.60
C ASP A 254 -5.85 -0.64 16.14
N VAL A 255 -4.70 -0.62 16.83
CA VAL A 255 -4.14 0.63 17.35
C VAL A 255 -3.01 1.10 16.46
N GLY A 256 -3.19 2.29 15.88
CA GLY A 256 -2.18 2.97 15.08
C GLY A 256 -1.49 4.08 15.88
N TRP A 257 -0.20 3.89 16.17
CA TRP A 257 0.64 4.93 16.78
C TRP A 257 1.41 5.68 15.68
N GLY A 258 1.10 6.97 15.48
CA GLY A 258 1.86 7.83 14.59
C GLY A 258 3.25 8.11 15.17
N PHE A 259 4.22 7.24 14.90
CA PHE A 259 5.45 7.17 15.68
C PHE A 259 6.27 8.46 15.61
N GLU A 260 6.32 9.10 14.44
CA GLU A 260 6.96 10.40 14.26
C GLU A 260 6.29 11.51 15.07
N ARG A 261 4.96 11.47 15.25
CA ARG A 261 4.23 12.43 16.08
C ARG A 261 4.57 12.25 17.56
N LEU A 262 4.80 11.02 18.02
CA LEU A 262 5.26 10.77 19.40
C LEU A 262 6.65 11.37 19.65
N ILE A 263 7.57 11.16 18.70
CA ILE A 263 8.91 11.76 18.74
C ILE A 263 8.80 13.29 18.73
N TRP A 264 7.95 13.84 17.86
CA TRP A 264 7.72 15.27 17.76
C TRP A 264 7.20 15.85 19.08
N PHE A 265 6.14 15.26 19.65
CA PHE A 265 5.59 15.65 20.95
C PHE A 265 6.66 15.66 22.04
N ARG A 266 7.45 14.58 22.15
CA ARG A 266 8.49 14.46 23.17
C ARG A 266 9.58 15.51 22.98
N SER A 267 10.00 15.76 21.75
CA SER A 267 11.08 16.69 21.39
C SER A 267 10.72 18.14 21.70
N GLY A 268 9.44 18.51 21.58
CA GLY A 268 8.95 19.89 21.70
C GLY A 268 9.43 20.83 20.57
N LYS A 269 9.93 20.29 19.45
CA LYS A 269 10.37 21.08 18.28
C LYS A 269 9.18 21.63 17.50
N GLN A 270 9.41 22.64 16.67
CA GLN A 270 8.37 23.37 15.94
C GLN A 270 7.75 22.56 14.80
N THR A 271 8.50 21.60 14.24
CA THR A 271 7.98 20.67 13.23
C THR A 271 8.32 19.23 13.56
N LEU A 272 7.49 18.34 13.02
CA LEU A 272 7.78 16.92 13.02
C LEU A 272 9.10 16.64 12.29
N TYR A 273 9.35 17.32 11.17
CA TYR A 273 10.55 17.12 10.34
C TYR A 273 11.84 17.41 11.11
N ASP A 274 11.90 18.52 11.86
CA ASP A 274 13.05 18.85 12.71
C ASP A 274 13.32 17.77 13.77
N SER A 275 12.28 17.01 14.13
CA SER A 275 12.33 15.94 15.12
C SER A 275 12.89 14.64 14.55
N VAL A 276 12.64 14.35 13.28
CA VAL A 276 12.94 13.04 12.66
C VAL A 276 13.97 13.08 11.53
N PHE A 277 14.27 14.26 10.98
CA PHE A 277 15.18 14.48 9.85
C PHE A 277 16.33 15.43 10.18
N LYS A 278 16.77 15.48 11.44
CA LYS A 278 17.75 16.45 11.95
C LYS A 278 18.99 16.56 11.05
N ASP A 279 19.63 15.44 10.76
CA ASP A 279 20.90 15.43 10.03
C ASP A 279 20.66 15.75 8.54
N GLN A 280 19.59 15.22 7.97
CA GLN A 280 19.17 15.43 6.59
C GLN A 280 18.85 16.89 6.32
N LEU A 281 18.06 17.53 7.18
CA LEU A 281 17.75 18.96 7.10
C LEU A 281 18.99 19.81 7.31
N SER A 282 19.86 19.46 8.25
CA SER A 282 21.15 20.15 8.45
C SER A 282 22.04 20.06 7.20
N TYR A 283 21.97 18.97 6.44
CA TYR A 283 22.65 18.84 5.15
C TYR A 283 21.99 19.72 4.08
N ILE A 284 20.66 19.66 3.93
CA ILE A 284 19.93 20.45 2.94
C ILE A 284 20.10 21.96 3.19
N HIS A 285 19.89 22.43 4.41
CA HIS A 285 19.96 23.85 4.77
C HIS A 285 21.34 24.46 4.49
N ARG A 286 22.42 23.72 4.78
CA ARG A 286 23.80 24.15 4.47
C ARG A 286 24.01 24.36 2.97
N ASN A 287 23.49 23.48 2.13
CA ASN A 287 23.65 23.58 0.67
C ASN A 287 22.67 24.59 0.04
N MET A 288 21.55 24.87 0.68
CA MET A 288 20.65 25.96 0.29
C MET A 288 21.16 27.35 0.73
N GLY A 289 22.14 27.40 1.64
CA GLY A 289 22.58 28.66 2.24
C GLY A 289 21.53 29.33 3.13
N ILE A 290 20.52 28.57 3.59
CA ILE A 290 19.47 29.09 4.48
C ILE A 290 19.83 28.81 5.93
N LYS A 291 19.57 29.79 6.78
CA LYS A 291 19.61 29.61 8.23
C LYS A 291 18.16 29.43 8.70
N PRO A 292 17.77 28.27 9.24
CA PRO A 292 16.42 28.07 9.73
C PRO A 292 16.11 29.08 10.84
N ASP A 293 14.91 29.68 10.78
CA ASP A 293 14.39 30.55 11.82
C ASP A 293 13.19 29.88 12.47
N HIS A 294 13.47 29.08 13.50
CA HIS A 294 12.43 28.36 14.24
C HIS A 294 11.46 29.31 14.97
N SER A 295 11.84 30.57 15.22
CA SER A 295 10.95 31.55 15.86
C SER A 295 9.85 32.00 14.89
N LYS A 296 10.21 32.28 13.64
CA LYS A 296 9.23 32.57 12.57
C LYS A 296 8.41 31.35 12.22
N TYR A 297 9.02 30.17 12.19
CA TYR A 297 8.25 28.95 11.98
C TYR A 297 7.26 28.69 13.12
N ALA A 298 7.62 28.97 14.38
CA ALA A 298 6.70 28.82 15.51
C ALA A 298 5.42 29.68 15.38
N GLN A 299 5.51 30.84 14.72
CA GLN A 299 4.35 31.70 14.42
C GLN A 299 3.34 31.01 13.49
N ILE A 300 3.82 30.13 12.61
CA ILE A 300 2.99 29.36 11.68
C ILE A 300 2.62 27.99 12.28
N ALA A 301 3.49 27.40 13.09
CA ALA A 301 3.26 26.10 13.71
C ALA A 301 2.01 26.08 14.59
N SER A 302 1.69 27.20 15.26
CA SER A 302 0.47 27.32 16.08
C SER A 302 -0.82 27.28 15.25
N ILE A 303 -0.78 27.71 13.99
CA ILE A 303 -1.93 27.67 13.06
C ILE A 303 -1.90 26.47 12.11
N ALA A 304 -0.80 25.72 12.08
CA ALA A 304 -0.59 24.57 11.21
C ALA A 304 -1.68 23.49 11.34
N GLY A 305 -2.26 23.33 12.54
CA GLY A 305 -3.42 22.45 12.79
C GLY A 305 -4.66 22.80 11.97
N TYR A 306 -4.90 24.09 11.73
CA TYR A 306 -6.05 24.60 10.97
C TYR A 306 -5.85 24.63 9.46
N ILE A 307 -4.64 24.34 8.98
CA ILE A 307 -4.31 24.40 7.56
C ILE A 307 -4.50 23.00 6.98
N ASP A 308 -5.57 22.85 6.21
CA ASP A 308 -5.73 21.78 5.23
C ASP A 308 -5.86 22.42 3.85
N ILE A 309 -4.88 22.16 2.99
CA ILE A 309 -4.84 22.71 1.63
C ILE A 309 -5.99 22.15 0.79
N ASP A 310 -6.52 20.95 1.13
CA ASP A 310 -7.69 20.38 0.45
C ASP A 310 -9.00 21.14 0.77
N ALA A 311 -9.02 21.96 1.82
CA ALA A 311 -10.20 22.69 2.32
C ALA A 311 -10.18 24.20 2.02
N SER A 312 -9.26 24.68 1.18
CA SER A 312 -9.11 26.11 0.90
C SER A 312 -10.39 26.71 0.30
N LYS A 313 -10.72 27.93 0.73
CA LYS A 313 -11.90 28.66 0.25
C LYS A 313 -11.63 29.16 -1.16
N LYS A 314 -12.65 29.13 -2.03
CA LYS A 314 -12.59 29.73 -3.37
C LYS A 314 -12.09 31.18 -3.31
N GLY A 315 -10.89 31.42 -3.86
CA GLY A 315 -10.36 32.76 -4.17
C GLY A 315 -9.20 33.27 -3.32
N GLU A 316 -8.68 32.51 -2.34
CA GLU A 316 -7.48 32.86 -1.56
C GLU A 316 -6.52 31.66 -1.55
N SER A 317 -5.24 31.89 -1.89
CA SER A 317 -4.22 30.84 -1.87
C SER A 317 -3.87 30.40 -0.43
N TYR A 318 -3.44 29.16 -0.23
CA TYR A 318 -3.01 28.70 1.10
C TYR A 318 -1.82 29.53 1.65
N GLU A 319 -0.93 30.04 0.79
CA GLU A 319 0.14 30.95 1.21
C GLU A 319 -0.43 32.24 1.81
N GLN A 320 -1.41 32.86 1.14
CA GLN A 320 -2.08 34.06 1.62
C GLN A 320 -2.78 33.80 2.96
N GLU A 321 -3.44 32.66 3.11
CA GLU A 321 -4.11 32.30 4.35
C GLU A 321 -3.10 32.08 5.49
N ILE A 322 -1.96 31.42 5.23
CA ILE A 322 -0.88 31.26 6.20
C ILE A 322 -0.37 32.64 6.64
N MET A 323 -0.07 33.53 5.69
CA MET A 323 0.45 34.86 5.98
C MET A 323 -0.53 35.69 6.80
N ARG A 324 -1.81 35.69 6.40
CA ARG A 324 -2.87 36.43 7.08
C ARG A 324 -3.11 35.94 8.51
N ARG A 325 -3.10 34.62 8.74
CA ARG A 325 -3.36 34.05 10.07
C ARG A 325 -2.16 34.10 11.01
N SER A 326 -0.95 33.90 10.50
CA SER A 326 0.27 33.92 11.32
C SER A 326 0.79 35.34 11.55
N GLY A 327 0.41 36.29 10.69
CA GLY A 327 0.92 37.65 10.72
C GLY A 327 2.36 37.77 10.19
N ILE A 328 2.90 36.72 9.57
CA ILE A 328 4.22 36.77 8.94
C ILE A 328 4.17 37.66 7.67
N SER A 329 5.23 38.44 7.44
CA SER A 329 5.32 39.27 6.23
C SER A 329 5.53 38.41 4.98
N GLU A 330 5.11 38.95 3.83
CA GLU A 330 5.32 38.29 2.53
C GLU A 330 6.80 38.02 2.25
N ASP A 331 7.67 38.99 2.57
CA ASP A 331 9.12 38.84 2.46
C ASP A 331 9.65 37.69 3.32
N ASP A 332 9.23 37.61 4.59
CA ASP A 332 9.66 36.55 5.51
C ASP A 332 9.12 35.18 5.08
N TYR A 333 7.88 35.14 4.57
CA TYR A 333 7.29 33.91 4.08
C TYR A 333 8.10 33.34 2.91
N TYR A 334 8.35 34.13 1.87
CA TYR A 334 9.04 33.66 0.68
C TYR A 334 10.54 33.46 0.87
N SER A 335 11.19 34.21 1.77
CA SER A 335 12.63 34.11 2.01
C SER A 335 13.03 33.07 3.07
N ILE A 336 12.12 32.70 3.98
CA ILE A 336 12.44 31.81 5.11
C ILE A 336 11.52 30.59 5.12
N ILE A 337 10.21 30.81 5.18
CA ILE A 337 9.25 29.71 5.40
C ILE A 337 9.18 28.80 4.18
N ARG A 338 8.96 29.36 3.00
CA ARG A 338 8.81 28.56 1.77
C ARG A 338 10.06 27.71 1.46
N PRO A 339 11.30 28.23 1.57
CA PRO A 339 12.51 27.42 1.50
C PRO A 339 12.57 26.30 2.55
N MET A 340 12.16 26.56 3.80
CA MET A 340 12.10 25.53 4.83
C MET A 340 11.08 24.44 4.49
N GLN A 341 9.87 24.81 4.05
CA GLN A 341 8.84 23.86 3.60
C GLN A 341 9.35 22.98 2.45
N ALA A 342 10.07 23.58 1.50
CA ALA A 342 10.72 22.86 0.40
C ALA A 342 11.77 21.85 0.91
N SER A 343 12.60 22.24 1.90
CA SER A 343 13.58 21.34 2.51
C SER A 343 12.94 20.14 3.20
N TYR A 344 11.79 20.33 3.86
CA TYR A 344 11.03 19.27 4.52
C TYR A 344 10.45 18.29 3.50
N ALA A 345 9.88 18.79 2.40
CA ALA A 345 9.36 17.95 1.33
C ALA A 345 10.47 17.10 0.69
N VAL A 346 11.67 17.67 0.46
CA VAL A 346 12.81 16.90 -0.07
C VAL A 346 13.23 15.79 0.89
N ALA A 347 13.38 16.08 2.18
CA ALA A 347 13.74 15.06 3.17
C ALA A 347 12.70 13.92 3.26
N ASP A 348 11.40 14.26 3.33
CA ASP A 348 10.33 13.27 3.35
C ASP A 348 10.30 12.40 2.09
N HIS A 349 10.30 13.03 0.91
CA HIS A 349 10.15 12.31 -0.35
C HIS A 349 11.33 11.38 -0.66
N MET A 350 12.55 11.74 -0.24
CA MET A 350 13.70 10.85 -0.39
C MET A 350 13.62 9.64 0.54
N ARG A 351 13.13 9.80 1.77
CA ARG A 351 12.81 8.65 2.64
C ARG A 351 11.73 7.76 2.02
N THR A 352 10.70 8.33 1.41
CA THR A 352 9.66 7.56 0.72
C THR A 352 10.23 6.78 -0.47
N LEU A 353 11.07 7.42 -1.30
CA LEU A 353 11.74 6.71 -2.39
C LEU A 353 12.60 5.54 -1.89
N LEU A 354 13.32 5.74 -0.78
CA LEU A 354 14.15 4.70 -0.15
C LEU A 354 13.33 3.43 0.17
N PHE A 355 12.21 3.56 0.89
CA PHE A 355 11.37 2.41 1.20
C PHE A 355 10.72 1.81 -0.04
N GLY A 356 10.21 2.65 -0.95
CA GLY A 356 9.52 2.20 -2.16
C GLY A 356 10.41 1.32 -3.02
N VAL A 357 11.64 1.77 -3.31
CA VAL A 357 12.60 1.03 -4.14
C VAL A 357 13.17 -0.18 -3.39
N THR A 358 13.43 -0.06 -2.08
CA THR A 358 13.91 -1.21 -1.28
C THR A 358 12.92 -2.38 -1.31
N ASP A 359 11.63 -2.08 -1.23
CA ASP A 359 10.55 -3.08 -1.29
C ASP A 359 10.08 -3.38 -2.74
N GLY A 360 10.83 -2.93 -3.74
CA GLY A 360 10.72 -3.34 -5.14
C GLY A 360 9.68 -2.57 -5.97
N ALA A 361 9.27 -1.38 -5.58
CA ALA A 361 8.47 -0.47 -6.41
C ALA A 361 9.36 0.55 -7.15
N LEU A 362 8.98 0.86 -8.39
CA LEU A 362 9.71 1.78 -9.25
C LEU A 362 8.83 2.94 -9.74
N PRO A 363 9.41 4.14 -9.96
CA PRO A 363 8.73 5.23 -10.65
C PRO A 363 8.21 4.84 -12.05
N SER A 364 6.90 4.91 -12.26
CA SER A 364 6.23 4.47 -13.50
C SER A 364 5.11 5.44 -13.91
N ASN A 365 4.43 5.16 -15.03
CA ASN A 365 3.22 5.91 -15.45
C ASN A 365 1.91 5.23 -15.01
N VAL A 366 1.98 4.16 -14.23
CA VAL A 366 0.82 3.34 -13.87
C VAL A 366 0.85 2.89 -12.41
N GLY A 367 -0.31 2.80 -11.78
CA GLY A 367 -0.48 2.27 -10.43
C GLY A 367 0.36 3.01 -9.39
N GLY A 368 0.81 2.29 -8.35
CA GLY A 368 1.62 2.87 -7.28
C GLY A 368 2.94 3.50 -7.74
N GLY A 369 3.51 3.03 -8.86
CA GLY A 369 4.74 3.60 -9.42
C GLY A 369 4.56 5.05 -9.90
N TYR A 370 3.34 5.44 -10.26
CA TYR A 370 3.02 6.82 -10.58
C TYR A 370 3.27 7.76 -9.39
N ASN A 371 2.87 7.35 -8.18
CA ASN A 371 3.06 8.14 -6.97
C ASN A 371 4.55 8.38 -6.66
N LEU A 372 5.39 7.35 -6.85
CA LEU A 372 6.85 7.46 -6.67
C LEU A 372 7.48 8.40 -7.71
N ARG A 373 6.97 8.39 -8.95
CA ARG A 373 7.38 9.35 -9.99
C ARG A 373 7.02 10.79 -9.61
N VAL A 374 5.82 11.01 -9.10
CA VAL A 374 5.34 12.33 -8.69
C VAL A 374 6.25 12.94 -7.62
N ILE A 375 6.51 12.20 -6.52
CA ILE A 375 7.35 12.72 -5.42
C ILE A 375 8.78 13.00 -5.89
N LEU A 376 9.36 12.15 -6.75
CA LEU A 376 10.73 12.31 -7.21
C LEU A 376 10.87 13.50 -8.17
N ARG A 377 9.89 13.71 -9.05
CA ARG A 377 9.86 14.90 -9.91
C ARG A 377 9.69 16.18 -9.10
N ARG A 378 8.83 16.16 -8.06
CA ARG A 378 8.68 17.28 -7.13
C ARG A 378 10.01 17.61 -6.43
N VAL A 379 10.82 16.61 -6.06
CA VAL A 379 12.18 16.82 -5.55
C VAL A 379 13.06 17.53 -6.57
N PHE A 380 13.08 17.07 -7.83
CA PHE A 380 13.86 17.73 -8.89
C PHE A 380 13.41 19.18 -9.14
N ASP A 381 12.11 19.44 -9.08
CA ASP A 381 11.54 20.78 -9.23
C ASP A 381 11.97 21.71 -8.09
N ILE A 382 11.93 21.23 -6.84
CA ILE A 382 12.41 21.98 -5.67
C ILE A 382 13.90 22.32 -5.81
N ILE A 383 14.72 21.32 -6.14
CA ILE A 383 16.17 21.50 -6.34
C ILE A 383 16.45 22.55 -7.41
N ASN A 384 15.77 22.46 -8.55
CA ASN A 384 15.93 23.41 -9.65
C ASN A 384 15.41 24.81 -9.31
N THR A 385 14.34 24.91 -8.53
CA THR A 385 13.70 26.18 -8.18
C THR A 385 14.56 26.99 -7.21
N TYR A 386 15.15 26.34 -6.22
CA TYR A 386 16.00 26.98 -5.21
C TYR A 386 17.49 26.90 -5.53
N GLY A 387 17.88 26.31 -6.66
CA GLY A 387 19.29 26.16 -7.05
C GLY A 387 20.11 25.36 -6.03
N ILE A 388 19.50 24.31 -5.47
CA ILE A 388 20.09 23.54 -4.37
C ILE A 388 21.19 22.62 -4.93
N ASP A 389 22.43 22.79 -4.47
CA ASP A 389 23.53 21.88 -4.81
C ASP A 389 23.64 20.75 -3.78
N ILE A 390 22.83 19.70 -3.94
CA ILE A 390 22.82 18.53 -3.04
C ILE A 390 23.04 17.22 -3.78
N ASP A 391 23.72 16.30 -3.09
CA ASP A 391 23.78 14.90 -3.47
C ASP A 391 22.59 14.15 -2.85
N LEU A 392 21.68 13.70 -3.72
CA LEU A 392 20.50 12.93 -3.33
C LEU A 392 20.87 11.55 -2.78
N MET A 393 21.98 10.94 -3.22
CA MET A 393 22.42 9.64 -2.71
C MET A 393 22.92 9.74 -1.29
N LYS A 394 23.69 10.79 -0.99
CA LYS A 394 24.08 11.10 0.39
C LYS A 394 22.87 11.27 1.31
N LEU A 395 21.80 11.92 0.83
CA LEU A 395 20.57 12.08 1.60
C LEU A 395 19.88 10.73 1.87
N ILE A 396 19.83 9.84 0.87
CA ILE A 396 19.35 8.45 1.00
C ILE A 396 20.18 7.66 2.02
N GLU A 397 21.50 7.71 1.94
CA GLU A 397 22.41 7.04 2.88
C GLU A 397 22.20 7.50 4.31
N MET A 398 21.96 8.81 4.51
CA MET A 398 21.65 9.37 5.83
C MET A 398 20.34 8.80 6.38
N HIS A 399 19.28 8.74 5.57
CA HIS A 399 18.03 8.09 5.99
C HIS A 399 18.22 6.60 6.32
N ALA A 400 18.91 5.86 5.44
CA ALA A 400 19.18 4.44 5.64
C ALA A 400 19.95 4.22 6.95
N LYS A 401 20.98 5.01 7.22
CA LYS A 401 21.77 4.93 8.46
C LYS A 401 20.91 5.11 9.72
N ASP A 402 20.05 6.11 9.75
CA ASP A 402 19.20 6.41 10.91
C ASP A 402 18.16 5.32 11.19
N LEU A 403 17.70 4.67 10.11
CA LEU A 403 16.62 3.68 10.13
C LEU A 403 17.10 2.22 10.22
N ARG A 404 18.36 1.95 9.85
CA ARG A 404 18.98 0.61 9.87
C ARG A 404 18.84 -0.16 11.19
N PRO A 405 18.90 0.48 12.38
CA PRO A 405 18.71 -0.24 13.63
C PRO A 405 17.31 -0.87 13.80
N ILE A 406 16.30 -0.38 13.08
CA ILE A 406 14.94 -0.92 13.05
C ILE A 406 14.73 -1.77 11.79
N TYR A 407 15.20 -1.26 10.65
CA TYR A 407 14.98 -1.86 9.33
C TYR A 407 16.32 -2.36 8.75
N ARG A 408 16.65 -3.63 9.00
CA ARG A 408 17.99 -4.17 8.73
C ARG A 408 18.38 -4.20 7.25
N ASP A 409 17.40 -4.26 6.35
CA ASP A 409 17.55 -4.41 4.91
C ASP A 409 17.42 -3.08 4.14
N ILE A 410 17.25 -1.96 4.84
CA ILE A 410 16.94 -0.66 4.24
C ILE A 410 18.05 -0.12 3.32
N ASP A 411 19.29 -0.55 3.53
CA ASP A 411 20.44 -0.16 2.70
C ASP A 411 20.67 -1.11 1.50
N SER A 412 19.86 -2.17 1.35
CA SER A 412 20.11 -3.23 0.35
C SER A 412 19.87 -2.82 -1.11
N SER A 413 19.19 -1.69 -1.36
CA SER A 413 18.86 -1.19 -2.70
C SER A 413 19.45 0.19 -3.01
N ILE A 414 20.46 0.66 -2.27
CA ILE A 414 21.06 1.99 -2.50
C ILE A 414 21.61 2.15 -3.93
N ASP A 415 22.32 1.15 -4.45
CA ASP A 415 22.85 1.17 -5.82
C ASP A 415 21.73 1.25 -6.87
N GLU A 416 20.63 0.55 -6.61
CA GLU A 416 19.44 0.57 -7.47
C GLU A 416 18.78 1.96 -7.46
N ILE A 417 18.64 2.56 -6.27
CA ILE A 417 18.07 3.91 -6.11
C ILE A 417 18.88 4.93 -6.91
N SER A 418 20.22 4.83 -6.90
CA SER A 418 21.08 5.71 -7.72
C SER A 418 20.71 5.63 -9.19
N THR A 419 20.56 4.41 -9.71
CA THR A 419 20.22 4.17 -11.11
C THR A 419 18.81 4.70 -11.43
N VAL A 420 17.86 4.47 -10.53
CA VAL A 420 16.47 4.96 -10.67
C VAL A 420 16.44 6.49 -10.72
N ILE A 421 17.16 7.18 -9.84
CA ILE A 421 17.26 8.65 -9.82
C ILE A 421 17.86 9.15 -11.13
N ASP A 422 18.94 8.54 -11.63
CA ASP A 422 19.60 8.96 -12.87
C ASP A 422 18.70 8.76 -14.09
N VAL A 423 18.02 7.62 -14.19
CA VAL A 423 17.07 7.34 -15.26
C VAL A 423 15.92 8.36 -15.24
N GLU A 424 15.34 8.61 -14.06
CA GLU A 424 14.20 9.50 -13.95
C GLU A 424 14.60 10.97 -14.12
N LYS A 425 15.79 11.37 -13.68
CA LYS A 425 16.35 12.71 -13.93
C LYS A 425 16.60 12.95 -15.41
N ARG A 426 17.15 11.97 -16.14
CA ARG A 426 17.29 12.05 -17.61
C ARG A 426 15.92 12.21 -18.30
N ARG A 427 14.94 11.40 -17.90
CA ARG A 427 13.56 11.48 -18.44
C ARG A 427 12.92 12.83 -18.16
N TYR A 428 13.01 13.30 -16.92
CA TYR A 428 12.50 14.60 -16.49
C TYR A 428 13.13 15.74 -17.32
N ASN A 429 14.46 15.73 -17.51
CA ASN A 429 15.15 16.74 -18.31
C ASN A 429 14.75 16.70 -19.79
N ASN A 430 14.60 15.50 -20.37
CA ASN A 430 14.12 15.32 -21.73
C ASN A 430 12.69 15.86 -21.88
N THR A 431 11.79 15.51 -20.96
CA THR A 431 10.42 16.03 -20.90
C THR A 431 10.42 17.56 -20.85
N LYS A 432 11.24 18.16 -19.99
CA LYS A 432 11.36 19.62 -19.86
C LYS A 432 11.86 20.30 -21.14
N SER A 433 12.81 19.68 -21.84
CA SER A 433 13.30 20.20 -23.12
C SER A 433 12.20 20.21 -24.20
N SER A 434 11.36 19.17 -24.27
CA SER A 434 10.21 19.09 -25.18
C SER A 434 9.02 19.94 -24.72
N ALA A 435 8.91 20.19 -23.41
CA ALA A 435 7.83 20.98 -22.81
C ALA A 435 7.77 22.40 -23.38
N ASN A 436 8.92 23.04 -23.64
CA ASN A 436 8.95 24.38 -24.22
C ASN A 436 8.27 24.42 -25.59
N SER A 437 8.51 23.42 -26.44
CA SER A 437 7.85 23.33 -27.76
C SER A 437 6.34 23.07 -27.63
N ILE A 438 5.92 22.27 -26.64
CA ILE A 438 4.51 22.00 -26.36
C ILE A 438 3.81 23.28 -25.86
N ILE A 439 4.40 23.96 -24.87
CA ILE A 439 3.90 25.22 -24.33
C ILE A 439 3.81 26.28 -25.44
N ASP A 440 4.84 26.42 -26.28
CA ASP A 440 4.84 27.33 -27.42
C ASP A 440 3.71 27.03 -28.41
N SER A 441 3.44 25.75 -28.67
CA SER A 441 2.31 25.34 -29.50
C SER A 441 0.97 25.66 -28.87
N LEU A 442 0.81 25.48 -27.55
CA LEU A 442 -0.44 25.76 -26.84
C LEU A 442 -0.75 27.26 -26.82
N ILE A 443 0.26 28.09 -26.58
CA ILE A 443 0.16 29.56 -26.66
C ILE A 443 -0.30 29.97 -28.06
N LYS A 444 0.34 29.43 -29.12
CA LYS A 444 -0.06 29.73 -30.52
C LYS A 444 -1.51 29.36 -30.81
N LYS A 445 -1.99 28.26 -30.24
CA LYS A 445 -3.37 27.78 -30.41
C LYS A 445 -4.38 28.50 -29.50
N LYS A 446 -3.94 29.36 -28.57
CA LYS A 446 -4.78 30.03 -27.57
C LYS A 446 -5.65 29.06 -26.77
N GLU A 447 -5.13 27.86 -26.50
CA GLU A 447 -5.86 26.88 -25.70
C GLU A 447 -5.91 27.33 -24.23
N PRO A 448 -7.07 27.23 -23.56
CA PRO A 448 -7.18 27.61 -22.15
C PRO A 448 -6.34 26.67 -21.27
N MET A 449 -5.51 27.26 -20.39
CA MET A 449 -4.68 26.51 -19.45
C MET A 449 -5.44 26.29 -18.13
N ASN A 450 -6.47 25.44 -18.17
CA ASN A 450 -7.25 25.07 -17.00
C ASN A 450 -6.67 23.85 -16.27
N ALA A 451 -7.23 23.52 -15.10
CA ALA A 451 -6.83 22.36 -14.29
C ALA A 451 -6.76 21.04 -15.07
N GLU A 452 -7.74 20.79 -15.93
CA GLU A 452 -7.82 19.58 -16.77
C GLU A 452 -6.69 19.53 -17.79
N LYS A 453 -6.35 20.67 -18.41
CA LYS A 453 -5.23 20.76 -19.34
C LYS A 453 -3.90 20.56 -18.64
N LEU A 454 -3.70 21.18 -17.48
CA LEU A 454 -2.50 20.98 -16.66
C LEU A 454 -2.35 19.50 -16.29
N ARG A 455 -3.44 18.84 -15.90
CA ARG A 455 -3.47 17.40 -15.58
C ARG A 455 -3.03 16.58 -16.78
N MET A 456 -3.65 16.80 -17.93
CA MET A 456 -3.32 16.05 -19.15
C MET A 456 -1.86 16.27 -19.56
N LEU A 457 -1.32 17.50 -19.46
CA LEU A 457 0.09 17.77 -19.76
C LEU A 457 1.02 17.07 -18.76
N TYR A 458 0.61 16.94 -17.51
CA TYR A 458 1.36 16.19 -16.52
C TYR A 458 1.32 14.68 -16.79
N GLU A 459 0.15 14.11 -17.03
CA GLU A 459 -0.03 12.66 -17.27
C GLU A 459 0.52 12.21 -18.62
N SER A 460 0.23 12.96 -19.69
CA SER A 460 0.58 12.58 -21.06
C SER A 460 1.99 13.00 -21.44
N ASN A 461 2.45 14.15 -20.95
CA ASN A 461 3.74 14.71 -21.34
C ASN A 461 4.74 14.74 -20.18
N GLY A 462 4.32 14.53 -18.93
CA GLY A 462 5.19 14.53 -17.77
C GLY A 462 5.58 15.93 -17.27
N ILE A 463 4.90 16.98 -17.75
CA ILE A 463 5.31 18.37 -17.52
C ILE A 463 4.68 18.87 -16.20
N PRO A 464 5.47 19.21 -15.17
CA PRO A 464 4.96 19.76 -13.90
C PRO A 464 4.17 21.04 -14.11
N PRO A 465 3.03 21.24 -13.41
CA PRO A 465 2.24 22.46 -13.53
C PRO A 465 3.01 23.71 -13.07
N GLU A 466 3.91 23.58 -12.10
CA GLU A 466 4.77 24.68 -11.63
C GLU A 466 5.76 25.10 -12.72
N TYR A 467 6.27 24.15 -13.51
CA TYR A 467 7.10 24.45 -14.67
C TYR A 467 6.30 25.20 -15.74
N ILE A 468 5.08 24.75 -16.01
CA ILE A 468 4.16 25.40 -16.97
C ILE A 468 3.88 26.83 -16.52
N SER A 469 3.50 27.02 -15.26
CA SER A 469 3.21 28.33 -14.66
C SER A 469 4.44 29.25 -14.73
N LYS A 470 5.64 28.75 -14.39
CA LYS A 470 6.88 29.53 -14.49
C LYS A 470 7.23 29.96 -15.92
N GLU A 471 7.15 29.07 -16.90
CA GLU A 471 7.48 29.40 -18.29
C GLU A 471 6.43 30.31 -18.94
N LEU A 472 5.17 30.18 -18.57
CA LEU A 472 4.10 31.08 -19.01
C LEU A 472 4.19 32.45 -18.35
N GLY A 473 4.56 32.50 -17.06
CA GLY A 473 4.80 33.74 -16.32
C GLY A 473 5.91 34.59 -16.95
N LYS A 474 7.00 33.97 -17.42
CA LYS A 474 8.05 34.67 -18.21
C LYS A 474 7.52 35.33 -19.49
N LYS A 475 6.38 34.88 -20.00
CA LYS A 475 5.71 35.38 -21.20
C LYS A 475 4.49 36.24 -20.89
N GLY A 476 4.30 36.61 -19.62
CA GLY A 476 3.19 37.44 -19.15
C GLY A 476 1.83 36.73 -19.12
N ILE A 477 1.81 35.39 -19.13
CA ILE A 477 0.59 34.59 -18.99
C ILE A 477 0.58 34.00 -17.59
N ASP A 478 -0.37 34.43 -16.77
CA ASP A 478 -0.56 33.87 -15.44
C ASP A 478 -1.39 32.59 -15.51
N VAL A 479 -0.96 31.55 -14.81
CA VAL A 479 -1.64 30.25 -14.77
C VAL A 479 -1.77 29.83 -13.33
N ASP A 480 -3.02 29.73 -12.90
CA ASP A 480 -3.40 29.22 -11.60
C ASP A 480 -3.27 27.69 -11.60
N VAL A 481 -2.35 27.19 -10.78
CA VAL A 481 -2.16 25.75 -10.58
C VAL A 481 -3.08 25.33 -9.45
N PRO A 482 -4.03 24.40 -9.67
CA PRO A 482 -4.92 23.95 -8.62
C PRO A 482 -4.14 23.46 -7.40
N GLU A 483 -4.51 23.89 -6.21
CA GLU A 483 -3.79 23.54 -4.99
C GLU A 483 -3.81 22.02 -4.70
N ASN A 484 -4.89 21.35 -5.09
CA ASN A 484 -5.08 19.92 -5.00
C ASN A 484 -4.59 19.16 -6.24
N PHE A 485 -3.72 19.75 -7.08
CA PHE A 485 -3.34 19.17 -8.37
C PHE A 485 -2.85 17.72 -8.23
N TYR A 486 -1.82 17.47 -7.41
CA TYR A 486 -1.25 16.13 -7.26
C TYR A 486 -2.22 15.14 -6.61
N SER A 487 -2.91 15.53 -5.53
CA SER A 487 -3.90 14.65 -4.89
C SER A 487 -5.04 14.29 -5.83
N SER A 488 -5.49 15.23 -6.66
CA SER A 488 -6.55 14.98 -7.62
C SER A 488 -6.16 14.01 -8.73
N ILE A 489 -4.86 13.88 -9.08
CA ILE A 489 -4.40 12.87 -10.05
C ILE A 489 -4.30 11.49 -9.41
N ILE A 490 -3.82 11.46 -8.17
CA ILE A 490 -3.75 10.22 -7.39
C ILE A 490 -5.16 9.65 -7.15
N LYS A 491 -6.15 10.54 -6.95
CA LYS A 491 -7.56 10.18 -6.75
C LYS A 491 -8.30 9.80 -8.04
N SER A 492 -7.87 10.25 -9.24
CA SER A 492 -8.74 10.21 -10.44
C SER A 492 -8.73 8.91 -11.25
N ASP A 493 -7.70 8.06 -11.23
CA ASP A 493 -7.62 6.98 -12.25
C ASP A 493 -7.14 5.60 -11.79
N PHE A 494 -6.76 5.39 -10.52
CA PHE A 494 -6.07 4.14 -10.11
C PHE A 494 -6.61 3.38 -8.90
N VAL A 495 -7.59 3.93 -8.15
CA VAL A 495 -8.25 3.21 -7.03
C VAL A 495 -9.40 2.32 -7.53
N GLU A 496 -9.99 2.62 -8.70
CA GLU A 496 -11.11 1.86 -9.28
C GLU A 496 -10.70 0.90 -10.40
N GLY A 497 -9.40 0.57 -10.49
CA GLY A 497 -8.86 -0.40 -11.44
C GLY A 497 -9.27 -1.85 -11.15
N LYS A 498 -10.55 -2.12 -10.85
CA LYS A 498 -11.13 -3.45 -11.00
C LYS A 498 -11.04 -3.81 -12.48
N LYS A 499 -9.96 -4.49 -12.86
CA LYS A 499 -10.04 -5.41 -13.99
C LYS A 499 -11.00 -6.51 -13.57
N GLU A 500 -12.29 -6.30 -13.78
CA GLU A 500 -13.24 -7.41 -13.81
C GLU A 500 -12.73 -8.37 -14.87
N LYS A 501 -12.17 -9.50 -14.42
CA LYS A 501 -11.99 -10.67 -15.28
C LYS A 501 -13.40 -11.15 -15.62
N HIS A 502 -14.02 -10.58 -16.65
CA HIS A 502 -15.18 -11.21 -17.26
C HIS A 502 -14.75 -12.61 -17.70
N SER A 503 -15.41 -13.65 -17.18
CA SER A 503 -15.22 -14.99 -17.69
C SER A 503 -15.60 -14.97 -19.18
N LYS A 504 -14.73 -15.48 -20.05
CA LYS A 504 -14.98 -15.54 -21.50
C LYS A 504 -16.23 -16.36 -21.87
N ILE A 505 -16.77 -17.10 -20.90
CA ILE A 505 -17.87 -18.04 -21.07
C ILE A 505 -18.93 -17.76 -19.99
N SER A 506 -20.19 -17.65 -20.41
CA SER A 506 -21.36 -17.56 -19.54
C SER A 506 -22.03 -18.93 -19.45
N MET A 507 -21.75 -19.67 -18.37
CA MET A 507 -22.48 -20.89 -18.01
C MET A 507 -22.82 -20.79 -16.53
N ASP A 508 -24.06 -21.07 -16.18
CA ASP A 508 -24.50 -21.06 -14.78
C ASP A 508 -23.95 -22.29 -14.04
N VAL A 509 -23.17 -22.02 -12.99
CA VAL A 509 -22.45 -23.00 -12.17
C VAL A 509 -22.78 -22.91 -10.68
N GLU A 510 -23.73 -22.06 -10.26
CA GLU A 510 -23.98 -21.77 -8.82
C GLU A 510 -24.39 -23.02 -8.00
N GLU A 511 -25.06 -23.98 -8.63
CA GLU A 511 -25.55 -25.21 -7.96
C GLU A 511 -24.71 -26.46 -8.27
N ILE A 512 -23.54 -26.30 -8.90
CA ILE A 512 -22.69 -27.41 -9.30
C ILE A 512 -21.53 -27.58 -8.31
N GLU A 513 -21.31 -28.82 -7.85
CA GLU A 513 -20.17 -29.14 -6.99
C GLU A 513 -18.82 -28.86 -7.69
N LYS A 514 -17.82 -28.45 -6.91
CA LYS A 514 -16.47 -28.17 -7.43
C LYS A 514 -15.88 -29.42 -8.09
N THR A 515 -15.35 -29.26 -9.30
CA THR A 515 -14.76 -30.37 -10.07
C THR A 515 -13.49 -30.90 -9.39
N LYS A 516 -13.35 -32.22 -9.25
CA LYS A 516 -12.11 -32.86 -8.79
C LYS A 516 -11.01 -32.75 -9.85
N LYS A 517 -9.91 -32.08 -9.50
CA LYS A 517 -8.80 -31.73 -10.40
C LYS A 517 -7.73 -32.84 -10.44
N LEU A 518 -7.92 -33.85 -11.29
CA LEU A 518 -7.02 -35.01 -11.38
C LEU A 518 -5.65 -34.67 -11.98
N PHE A 519 -5.52 -33.53 -12.67
CA PHE A 519 -4.26 -33.07 -13.25
C PHE A 519 -3.17 -32.77 -12.21
N TYR A 520 -3.54 -32.46 -10.95
CA TYR A 520 -2.54 -32.31 -9.89
C TYR A 520 -1.93 -33.63 -9.44
N ASP A 521 -2.61 -34.75 -9.73
CA ASP A 521 -2.10 -36.11 -9.57
C ASP A 521 -1.45 -36.64 -10.88
N PHE A 522 -1.16 -35.75 -11.82
CA PHE A 522 -0.57 -36.05 -13.14
C PHE A 522 -1.39 -36.97 -14.05
N ALA A 523 -2.71 -37.06 -13.84
CA ALA A 523 -3.56 -37.83 -14.72
C ALA A 523 -3.56 -37.26 -16.15
N ASP A 524 -3.25 -38.10 -17.14
CA ASP A 524 -3.37 -37.80 -18.58
C ASP A 524 -4.71 -38.30 -19.17
N SER A 525 -5.39 -39.16 -18.42
CA SER A 525 -6.62 -39.80 -18.82
C SER A 525 -7.45 -40.17 -17.60
N ALA A 526 -8.78 -40.22 -17.76
CA ALA A 526 -9.70 -40.60 -16.70
C ALA A 526 -11.05 -41.04 -17.26
N LYS A 527 -11.82 -41.78 -16.45
CA LYS A 527 -13.28 -41.90 -16.64
C LYS A 527 -13.96 -40.96 -15.67
N ALA A 528 -14.89 -40.15 -16.17
CA ALA A 528 -15.57 -39.13 -15.39
C ALA A 528 -17.08 -39.13 -15.68
N LYS A 529 -17.87 -38.70 -14.72
CA LYS A 529 -19.32 -38.57 -14.86
C LYS A 529 -19.68 -37.18 -15.39
N VAL A 530 -20.56 -37.12 -16.38
CA VAL A 530 -21.09 -35.86 -16.90
C VAL A 530 -22.13 -35.30 -15.93
N LEU A 531 -21.91 -34.08 -15.46
CA LEU A 531 -22.83 -33.38 -14.55
C LEU A 531 -23.80 -32.48 -15.29
N LYS A 532 -23.32 -31.74 -16.31
CA LYS A 532 -24.12 -30.78 -17.07
C LYS A 532 -23.62 -30.64 -18.50
N ILE A 533 -24.53 -30.47 -19.45
CA ILE A 533 -24.22 -30.16 -20.85
C ILE A 533 -25.01 -28.92 -21.27
N GLU A 534 -24.31 -27.92 -21.80
CA GLU A 534 -24.94 -26.76 -22.44
C GLU A 534 -24.28 -26.48 -23.78
N LYS A 535 -25.03 -26.64 -24.88
CA LYS A 535 -24.50 -26.56 -26.27
C LYS A 535 -23.34 -27.53 -26.46
N ASN A 536 -22.13 -27.03 -26.66
CA ASN A 536 -20.88 -27.79 -26.79
C ASN A 536 -20.02 -27.75 -25.51
N MET A 537 -20.56 -27.24 -24.41
CA MET A 537 -19.87 -27.15 -23.12
C MET A 537 -20.27 -28.31 -22.22
N VAL A 538 -19.30 -28.92 -21.56
CA VAL A 538 -19.49 -30.09 -20.69
C VAL A 538 -18.83 -29.86 -19.34
N ILE A 539 -19.57 -30.13 -18.27
CA ILE A 539 -19.05 -30.14 -16.90
C ILE A 539 -19.01 -31.58 -16.40
N LEU A 540 -17.88 -31.94 -15.77
CA LEU A 540 -17.61 -33.27 -15.25
C LEU A 540 -17.43 -33.21 -13.72
N ASP A 541 -17.65 -34.35 -13.05
CA ASP A 541 -17.37 -34.51 -11.61
C ASP A 541 -15.87 -34.45 -11.30
N SER A 542 -15.06 -34.97 -12.22
CA SER A 542 -13.60 -35.02 -12.16
C SER A 542 -13.02 -34.87 -13.56
N THR A 543 -11.82 -34.31 -13.66
CA THR A 543 -11.20 -34.10 -14.98
C THR A 543 -9.68 -34.19 -14.94
N PRO A 544 -9.04 -34.83 -15.94
CA PRO A 544 -7.61 -34.74 -16.14
C PRO A 544 -7.22 -33.44 -16.83
N PHE A 545 -8.13 -32.61 -17.37
CA PHE A 545 -7.79 -31.40 -18.12
C PHE A 545 -7.52 -30.18 -17.23
N TYR A 546 -6.40 -29.49 -17.44
CA TYR A 546 -6.11 -28.19 -16.83
C TYR A 546 -6.84 -27.06 -17.57
N ALA A 547 -7.52 -26.19 -16.81
CA ALA A 547 -8.18 -25.00 -17.33
C ALA A 547 -7.21 -23.82 -17.46
N GLU A 548 -7.43 -22.94 -18.45
CA GLU A 548 -6.64 -21.73 -18.65
C GLU A 548 -6.55 -20.92 -17.34
N SER A 549 -5.33 -20.73 -16.83
CA SER A 549 -5.08 -20.01 -15.57
C SER A 549 -3.59 -19.70 -15.41
N GLY A 550 -3.27 -18.62 -14.67
CA GLY A 550 -1.87 -18.21 -14.40
C GLY A 550 -1.07 -17.87 -15.66
N GLY A 551 -1.77 -17.46 -16.74
CA GLY A 551 -1.17 -17.22 -18.05
C GLY A 551 -0.90 -18.48 -18.87
N GLN A 552 -1.07 -19.68 -18.32
CA GLN A 552 -0.94 -20.93 -19.06
C GLN A 552 -2.25 -21.22 -19.81
N GLU A 553 -2.14 -21.52 -21.11
CA GLU A 553 -3.28 -21.96 -21.92
C GLU A 553 -3.86 -23.30 -21.44
N ALA A 554 -5.15 -23.51 -21.76
CA ALA A 554 -5.86 -24.73 -21.46
C ALA A 554 -5.25 -25.97 -22.13
N ASP A 555 -5.43 -27.12 -21.48
CA ASP A 555 -5.19 -28.41 -22.10
C ASP A 555 -6.22 -28.68 -23.21
N HIS A 556 -5.76 -29.38 -24.25
CA HIS A 556 -6.63 -29.95 -25.29
C HIS A 556 -6.61 -31.47 -25.22
N GLY A 557 -7.46 -32.13 -26.00
CA GLY A 557 -7.51 -33.57 -26.08
C GLY A 557 -8.86 -34.05 -26.57
N THR A 558 -9.39 -35.11 -25.98
CA THR A 558 -10.70 -35.67 -26.34
C THR A 558 -11.53 -36.09 -25.14
N ILE A 559 -12.84 -35.87 -25.21
CA ILE A 559 -13.84 -36.48 -24.34
C ILE A 559 -14.73 -37.37 -25.21
N ASN A 560 -14.71 -38.67 -24.92
CA ASN A 560 -15.41 -39.71 -25.70
C ASN A 560 -15.13 -39.64 -27.22
N GLY A 561 -13.88 -39.32 -27.59
CA GLY A 561 -13.45 -39.16 -28.99
C GLY A 561 -13.73 -37.78 -29.61
N ILE A 562 -14.50 -36.90 -28.96
CA ILE A 562 -14.77 -35.53 -29.43
C ILE A 562 -13.65 -34.61 -28.95
N LYS A 563 -13.10 -33.80 -29.85
CA LYS A 563 -12.00 -32.86 -29.52
C LYS A 563 -12.44 -31.80 -28.51
N VAL A 564 -11.63 -31.61 -27.47
CA VAL A 564 -11.69 -30.48 -26.53
C VAL A 564 -10.82 -29.36 -27.11
N VAL A 565 -11.41 -28.18 -27.31
CA VAL A 565 -10.74 -27.02 -27.94
C VAL A 565 -10.45 -25.89 -26.96
N ASP A 566 -11.07 -25.90 -25.78
CA ASP A 566 -10.82 -24.96 -24.70
C ASP A 566 -11.31 -25.55 -23.37
N VAL A 567 -10.71 -25.12 -22.27
CA VAL A 567 -11.09 -25.51 -20.90
C VAL A 567 -10.98 -24.30 -20.00
N GLN A 568 -12.08 -23.93 -19.35
CA GLN A 568 -12.20 -22.74 -18.52
C GLN A 568 -12.63 -23.12 -17.10
N SER A 569 -12.39 -22.25 -16.12
CA SER A 569 -12.75 -22.46 -14.72
C SER A 569 -13.64 -21.31 -14.22
N ALA A 570 -14.76 -21.65 -13.61
CA ALA A 570 -15.65 -20.69 -12.94
C ALA A 570 -15.99 -21.20 -11.53
N SER A 571 -15.65 -20.43 -10.49
CA SER A 571 -15.92 -20.79 -9.08
C SER A 571 -15.44 -22.19 -8.63
N GLY A 572 -14.41 -22.73 -9.29
CA GLY A 572 -13.88 -24.07 -9.03
C GLY A 572 -14.53 -25.21 -9.84
N VAL A 573 -15.50 -24.90 -10.69
CA VAL A 573 -16.11 -25.80 -11.67
C VAL A 573 -15.36 -25.67 -13.00
N ILE A 574 -14.99 -26.82 -13.60
CA ILE A 574 -14.25 -26.87 -14.86
C ILE A 574 -15.20 -27.11 -16.02
N ILE A 575 -15.16 -26.19 -17.00
CA ILE A 575 -16.01 -26.16 -18.19
C ILE A 575 -15.16 -26.58 -19.38
N HIS A 576 -15.53 -27.66 -20.05
CA HIS A 576 -14.85 -28.17 -21.24
C HIS A 576 -15.61 -27.74 -22.49
N VAL A 577 -14.95 -27.05 -23.41
CA VAL A 577 -15.54 -26.64 -24.69
C VAL A 577 -15.15 -27.65 -25.75
N LEU A 578 -16.13 -28.36 -26.29
CA LEU A 578 -15.96 -29.35 -27.34
C LEU A 578 -16.04 -28.71 -28.73
N HIS A 579 -15.36 -29.29 -29.71
CA HIS A 579 -15.41 -28.85 -31.11
C HIS A 579 -16.82 -28.98 -31.73
N SER A 580 -17.61 -29.95 -31.25
CA SER A 580 -18.98 -30.21 -31.69
C SER A 580 -19.87 -30.53 -30.49
N LYS A 581 -21.19 -30.50 -30.70
CA LYS A 581 -22.15 -30.94 -29.68
C LYS A 581 -21.87 -32.40 -29.27
N PRO A 582 -21.90 -32.74 -27.98
CA PRO A 582 -21.71 -34.12 -27.53
C PRO A 582 -22.84 -35.04 -27.99
N ASP A 583 -22.49 -36.31 -28.24
CA ASP A 583 -23.41 -37.41 -28.58
C ASP A 583 -23.84 -38.24 -27.36
N PHE A 584 -23.37 -37.86 -26.16
CA PHE A 584 -23.70 -38.43 -24.86
C PHE A 584 -24.54 -37.47 -24.01
N GLY A 585 -25.23 -38.01 -23.00
CA GLY A 585 -26.11 -37.25 -22.11
C GLY A 585 -25.54 -36.99 -20.71
N GLU A 586 -26.21 -36.13 -19.95
CA GLU A 586 -25.93 -35.93 -18.53
C GLU A 586 -26.10 -37.23 -17.74
N GLY A 587 -25.27 -37.44 -16.72
CA GLY A 587 -25.20 -38.67 -15.94
C GLY A 587 -24.39 -39.81 -16.57
N SER A 588 -24.03 -39.72 -17.85
CA SER A 588 -23.18 -40.72 -18.51
C SER A 588 -21.73 -40.69 -18.00
N THR A 589 -21.03 -41.81 -18.16
CA THR A 589 -19.59 -41.90 -17.92
C THR A 589 -18.85 -41.75 -19.24
N VAL A 590 -17.90 -40.82 -19.31
CA VAL A 590 -17.11 -40.51 -20.51
C VAL A 590 -15.63 -40.78 -20.29
N GLU A 591 -14.93 -41.20 -21.35
CA GLU A 591 -13.48 -41.37 -21.35
C GLU A 591 -12.80 -40.04 -21.76
N CYS A 592 -11.93 -39.54 -20.90
CA CYS A 592 -11.18 -38.30 -21.09
C CYS A 592 -9.71 -38.64 -21.41
N LYS A 593 -9.14 -38.02 -22.45
CA LYS A 593 -7.71 -38.15 -22.80
C LYS A 593 -7.13 -36.79 -23.15
N VAL A 594 -6.01 -36.43 -22.54
CA VAL A 594 -5.31 -35.17 -22.78
C VAL A 594 -4.27 -35.34 -23.88
N ASP A 595 -4.07 -34.30 -24.69
CA ASP A 595 -2.93 -34.19 -25.61
C ASP A 595 -1.64 -33.98 -24.79
N ILE A 596 -0.89 -35.08 -24.62
CA ILE A 596 0.30 -35.09 -23.76
C ILE A 596 1.44 -34.24 -24.32
N ASP A 597 1.56 -34.14 -25.65
CA ASP A 597 2.62 -33.38 -26.29
C ASP A 597 2.38 -31.88 -26.10
N ARG A 598 1.11 -31.44 -26.24
CA ARG A 598 0.72 -30.06 -25.92
C ARG A 598 0.99 -29.74 -24.45
N ARG A 599 0.55 -30.62 -23.54
CA ARG A 599 0.73 -30.44 -22.10
C ARG A 599 2.21 -30.35 -21.72
N ALA A 600 3.04 -31.25 -22.25
CA ALA A 600 4.49 -31.25 -21.97
C ALA A 600 5.14 -29.92 -22.36
N ARG A 601 4.80 -29.36 -23.54
CA ARG A 601 5.28 -28.03 -23.96
C ARG A 601 4.81 -26.91 -23.04
N LEU A 602 3.55 -26.94 -22.62
CA LEU A 602 3.01 -25.95 -21.66
C LEU A 602 3.72 -26.03 -20.31
N MET A 603 3.96 -27.24 -19.78
CA MET A 603 4.70 -27.48 -18.53
C MET A 603 6.15 -26.99 -18.63
N ALA A 604 6.81 -27.23 -19.76
CA ALA A 604 8.17 -26.75 -20.03
C ALA A 604 8.22 -25.22 -20.05
N HIS A 605 7.34 -24.57 -20.82
CA HIS A 605 7.24 -23.11 -20.83
C HIS A 605 6.91 -22.52 -19.47
N HIS A 606 6.07 -23.19 -18.68
CA HIS A 606 5.74 -22.72 -17.34
C HIS A 606 6.98 -22.76 -16.43
N THR A 607 7.65 -23.92 -16.36
CA THR A 607 8.86 -24.09 -15.56
C THR A 607 9.96 -23.12 -16.00
N ALA A 608 10.15 -22.94 -17.32
CA ALA A 608 11.08 -21.95 -17.86
C ALA A 608 10.70 -20.51 -17.49
N THR A 609 9.42 -20.17 -17.35
CA THR A 609 8.99 -18.85 -16.90
C THR A 609 9.51 -18.53 -15.49
N HIS A 610 9.45 -19.50 -14.57
CA HIS A 610 10.03 -19.36 -13.22
C HIS A 610 11.54 -19.12 -13.28
N LEU A 611 12.25 -19.93 -14.06
CA LEU A 611 13.71 -19.78 -14.21
C LEU A 611 14.10 -18.42 -14.81
N VAL A 612 13.38 -17.95 -15.83
CA VAL A 612 13.61 -16.63 -16.43
C VAL A 612 13.28 -15.51 -15.46
N SER A 613 12.20 -15.64 -14.68
CA SER A 613 11.84 -14.69 -13.61
C SER A 613 12.93 -14.60 -12.54
N ALA A 614 13.39 -15.75 -12.04
CA ALA A 614 14.47 -15.83 -11.05
C ALA A 614 15.80 -15.29 -11.59
N ALA A 615 16.17 -15.66 -12.82
CA ALA A 615 17.36 -15.14 -13.50
C ALA A 615 17.29 -13.62 -13.69
N ALA A 616 16.13 -13.08 -14.08
CA ALA A 616 15.93 -11.64 -14.20
C ALA A 616 16.10 -10.93 -12.85
N ARG A 617 15.58 -11.48 -11.75
CA ARG A 617 15.80 -10.93 -10.39
C ARG A 617 17.26 -10.97 -9.97
N GLN A 618 17.98 -12.04 -10.31
CA GLN A 618 19.40 -12.17 -10.00
C GLN A 618 20.25 -11.16 -10.77
N VAL A 619 19.95 -10.95 -12.06
CA VAL A 619 20.73 -10.07 -12.96
C VAL A 619 20.36 -8.60 -12.80
N LEU A 620 19.07 -8.29 -12.67
CA LEU A 620 18.57 -6.91 -12.67
C LEU A 620 18.44 -6.34 -11.25
N GLY A 621 18.11 -7.18 -10.26
CA GLY A 621 17.84 -6.76 -8.88
C GLY A 621 16.42 -7.12 -8.42
N LYS A 622 16.13 -6.80 -7.15
CA LYS A 622 14.88 -7.23 -6.47
C LYS A 622 13.61 -6.61 -7.07
N HIS A 623 13.72 -5.46 -7.74
CA HIS A 623 12.59 -4.79 -8.40
C HIS A 623 12.05 -5.52 -9.62
N ALA A 624 12.80 -6.49 -10.17
CA ALA A 624 12.35 -7.28 -11.30
C ALA A 624 11.18 -8.17 -10.87
N TRP A 625 9.97 -7.62 -10.98
CA TRP A 625 8.73 -8.25 -10.58
C TRP A 625 7.89 -8.58 -11.80
N GLN A 626 7.22 -9.73 -11.79
CA GLN A 626 6.33 -10.15 -12.85
C GLN A 626 5.06 -9.30 -12.84
N GLU A 627 4.82 -8.58 -13.94
CA GLU A 627 3.60 -7.81 -14.18
C GLU A 627 2.58 -8.61 -14.99
N GLY A 628 3.05 -9.56 -15.80
CA GLY A 628 2.22 -10.40 -16.65
C GLY A 628 2.98 -11.60 -17.19
N ALA A 629 2.24 -12.64 -17.58
CA ALA A 629 2.82 -13.79 -18.26
C ALA A 629 1.77 -14.48 -19.15
N LYS A 630 2.23 -15.06 -20.27
CA LYS A 630 1.42 -15.94 -21.11
C LYS A 630 2.27 -17.08 -21.65
N LYS A 631 1.73 -18.30 -21.59
CA LYS A 631 2.37 -19.52 -22.07
C LYS A 631 1.40 -20.27 -23.00
N SER A 632 1.72 -20.30 -24.30
CA SER A 632 1.08 -21.17 -25.30
C SER A 632 1.96 -22.40 -25.56
N ALA A 633 1.47 -23.35 -26.36
CA ALA A 633 2.26 -24.52 -26.72
C ALA A 633 3.38 -24.21 -27.74
N GLU A 634 3.38 -23.03 -28.35
CA GLU A 634 4.31 -22.58 -29.38
C GLU A 634 5.23 -21.45 -28.90
N LYS A 635 4.76 -20.61 -27.96
CA LYS A 635 5.53 -19.48 -27.43
C LYS A 635 5.13 -19.11 -26.01
N ALA A 636 6.06 -18.54 -25.27
CA ALA A 636 5.80 -17.92 -23.97
C ALA A 636 6.39 -16.51 -23.91
N HIS A 637 5.81 -15.65 -23.07
CA HIS A 637 6.40 -14.38 -22.67
C HIS A 637 6.11 -14.09 -21.21
N ILE A 638 6.99 -13.29 -20.62
CA ILE A 638 6.88 -12.73 -19.27
C ILE A 638 7.14 -11.22 -19.36
N ASP A 639 6.32 -10.44 -18.67
CA ASP A 639 6.47 -9.00 -18.54
C ASP A 639 7.09 -8.72 -17.16
N ILE A 640 8.24 -8.04 -17.14
CA ILE A 640 9.01 -7.79 -15.92
C ILE A 640 9.11 -6.27 -15.69
N ALA A 641 8.81 -5.83 -14.47
CA ALA A 641 8.99 -4.46 -14.03
C ALA A 641 10.48 -4.09 -14.08
N HIS A 642 10.83 -3.08 -14.87
CA HIS A 642 12.19 -2.55 -14.95
C HIS A 642 12.15 -1.06 -15.32
N TYR A 643 13.12 -0.30 -14.84
CA TYR A 643 13.14 1.16 -15.01
C TYR A 643 13.55 1.58 -16.43
N GLU A 644 14.18 0.71 -17.23
CA GLU A 644 14.56 1.01 -18.62
C GLU A 644 14.44 -0.21 -19.55
N LYS A 645 14.78 -0.04 -20.82
CA LYS A 645 14.78 -1.15 -21.78
C LYS A 645 16.01 -2.03 -21.51
N LEU A 646 15.81 -3.33 -21.42
CA LEU A 646 16.91 -4.29 -21.27
C LEU A 646 17.93 -4.13 -22.40
N SER A 647 19.19 -3.98 -22.03
CA SER A 647 20.32 -4.01 -22.95
C SER A 647 20.51 -5.43 -23.52
N ALA A 648 21.13 -5.54 -24.69
CA ALA A 648 21.47 -6.83 -25.26
C ALA A 648 22.40 -7.67 -24.36
N ALA A 649 23.21 -7.03 -23.52
CA ALA A 649 24.05 -7.70 -22.53
C ALA A 649 23.22 -8.31 -21.40
N GLN A 650 22.30 -7.53 -20.81
CA GLN A 650 21.39 -8.04 -19.78
C GLN A 650 20.51 -9.19 -20.30
N VAL A 651 19.98 -9.09 -21.52
CA VAL A 651 19.20 -10.18 -22.13
C VAL A 651 20.03 -11.46 -22.24
N LYS A 652 21.28 -11.35 -22.72
CA LYS A 652 22.19 -12.50 -22.80
C LYS A 652 22.55 -13.07 -21.43
N GLU A 653 22.71 -12.21 -20.43
CA GLU A 653 23.05 -12.64 -19.06
C GLU A 653 21.87 -13.34 -18.38
N ILE A 654 20.64 -12.86 -18.57
CA ILE A 654 19.42 -13.53 -18.12
C ILE A 654 19.28 -14.89 -18.81
N GLU A 655 19.46 -14.94 -20.13
CA GLU A 655 19.44 -16.19 -20.91
C GLU A 655 20.51 -17.18 -20.41
N ALA A 656 21.75 -16.73 -20.24
CA ALA A 656 22.84 -17.57 -19.74
C ALA A 656 22.58 -18.06 -18.31
N THR A 657 22.03 -17.22 -17.44
CA THR A 657 21.72 -17.57 -16.04
C THR A 657 20.60 -18.60 -15.96
N ALA A 658 19.52 -18.41 -16.73
CA ALA A 658 18.42 -19.37 -16.78
C ALA A 658 18.88 -20.72 -17.38
N ASN A 659 19.61 -20.70 -18.49
CA ASN A 659 20.15 -21.92 -19.11
C ASN A 659 21.17 -22.63 -18.23
N LYS A 660 21.96 -21.89 -17.44
CA LYS A 660 22.87 -22.50 -16.47
C LYS A 660 22.11 -23.31 -15.42
N CYS A 661 20.99 -22.80 -14.91
CA CYS A 661 20.15 -23.55 -13.96
C CYS A 661 19.70 -24.90 -14.56
N ILE A 662 19.25 -24.89 -15.82
CA ILE A 662 18.84 -26.09 -16.58
C ILE A 662 20.03 -27.06 -16.72
N LEU A 663 21.19 -26.56 -17.16
CA LEU A 663 22.38 -27.37 -17.40
C LEU A 663 22.98 -27.98 -16.12
N ASP A 664 22.93 -27.24 -15.01
CA ASP A 664 23.37 -27.71 -13.69
C ASP A 664 22.36 -28.68 -13.05
N GLY A 665 21.17 -28.81 -13.66
CA GLY A 665 20.07 -29.66 -13.23
C GLY A 665 19.21 -28.99 -12.16
N ILE A 666 17.90 -29.15 -12.31
CA ILE A 666 16.91 -28.61 -11.36
C ILE A 666 16.04 -29.70 -10.74
N LYS A 667 15.57 -29.41 -9.52
CA LYS A 667 14.57 -30.20 -8.82
C LYS A 667 13.35 -29.33 -8.57
N VAL A 668 12.25 -29.67 -9.24
CA VAL A 668 10.95 -29.03 -9.01
C VAL A 668 10.17 -29.85 -7.98
N THR A 669 9.72 -29.21 -6.91
CA THR A 669 8.84 -29.80 -5.91
C THR A 669 7.59 -28.95 -5.71
N MET A 670 6.48 -29.60 -5.36
CA MET A 670 5.20 -28.93 -5.18
C MET A 670 4.62 -29.34 -3.84
N ARG A 671 4.24 -28.34 -3.03
CA ARG A 671 3.75 -28.56 -1.67
C ARG A 671 2.54 -27.68 -1.41
N GLU A 672 1.56 -28.24 -0.70
CA GLU A 672 0.56 -27.41 -0.04
C GLU A 672 1.10 -26.98 1.33
N MET A 673 1.03 -25.69 1.62
CA MET A 673 1.43 -25.14 2.92
C MET A 673 0.50 -24.01 3.34
N GLY A 674 0.47 -23.71 4.63
CA GLY A 674 -0.26 -22.54 5.12
C GLY A 674 0.36 -21.25 4.57
N ARG A 675 -0.46 -20.23 4.31
CA ARG A 675 0.02 -18.93 3.78
C ARG A 675 1.10 -18.33 4.68
N SER A 676 0.86 -18.24 5.98
CA SER A 676 1.83 -17.68 6.95
C SER A 676 3.15 -18.48 6.99
N GLU A 677 3.08 -19.80 6.82
CA GLU A 677 4.26 -20.66 6.73
C GLU A 677 5.06 -20.36 5.45
N ALA A 678 4.38 -20.21 4.31
CA ALA A 678 5.00 -19.84 3.04
C ALA A 678 5.66 -18.45 3.09
N GLU A 679 4.94 -17.46 3.61
CA GLU A 679 5.45 -16.09 3.76
C GLU A 679 6.68 -16.05 4.67
N SER A 680 6.65 -16.78 5.79
CA SER A 680 7.80 -16.87 6.69
C SER A 680 9.00 -17.59 6.06
N LYS A 681 8.77 -18.64 5.28
CA LYS A 681 9.85 -19.45 4.67
C LYS A 681 10.47 -18.79 3.44
N PHE A 682 9.67 -18.15 2.60
CA PHE A 682 10.09 -17.68 1.27
C PHE A 682 9.95 -16.17 1.06
N GLY A 683 9.35 -15.45 2.02
CA GLY A 683 9.00 -14.04 1.87
C GLY A 683 7.89 -13.81 0.84
N PHE A 684 7.67 -12.53 0.51
CA PHE A 684 6.59 -12.12 -0.39
C PHE A 684 6.86 -12.38 -1.87
N SER A 685 8.06 -12.83 -2.25
CA SER A 685 8.34 -13.22 -3.64
C SER A 685 7.50 -14.40 -4.12
N ILE A 686 6.83 -15.12 -3.21
CA ILE A 686 5.85 -16.14 -3.60
C ILE A 686 4.68 -15.58 -4.41
N TYR A 687 4.47 -14.25 -4.42
CA TYR A 687 3.37 -13.57 -5.08
C TYR A 687 3.74 -12.92 -6.43
N GLN A 688 4.83 -13.34 -7.10
CA GLN A 688 5.18 -12.91 -8.46
C GLN A 688 4.02 -13.12 -9.47
N GLY A 689 3.31 -14.26 -9.34
CA GLY A 689 2.09 -14.57 -10.11
C GLY A 689 0.86 -13.69 -9.85
N HIS A 690 0.98 -12.67 -9.00
CA HIS A 690 -0.10 -11.96 -8.30
C HIS A 690 -0.82 -12.84 -7.28
N GLY A 691 -1.12 -12.28 -6.10
CA GLY A 691 -1.56 -13.03 -4.91
C GLY A 691 -2.71 -14.01 -5.14
N VAL A 692 -2.64 -15.18 -4.48
CA VAL A 692 -3.68 -16.20 -4.52
C VAL A 692 -4.55 -16.07 -3.26
N PRO A 693 -5.88 -15.85 -3.38
CA PRO A 693 -6.78 -15.73 -2.24
C PRO A 693 -7.11 -17.12 -1.67
N ALA A 694 -6.13 -17.79 -1.07
CA ALA A 694 -6.33 -19.03 -0.33
C ALA A 694 -5.45 -19.15 0.92
N ALA A 695 -6.04 -19.55 2.05
CA ALA A 695 -5.33 -19.81 3.31
C ALA A 695 -4.26 -20.92 3.20
N LYS A 696 -4.45 -21.85 2.27
CA LYS A 696 -3.44 -22.82 1.85
C LYS A 696 -2.97 -22.51 0.44
N LEU A 697 -1.65 -22.40 0.28
CA LEU A 697 -1.01 -22.10 -0.99
C LEU A 697 -0.38 -23.38 -1.55
N ARG A 698 -0.51 -23.56 -2.86
CA ARG A 698 0.30 -24.52 -3.62
C ARG A 698 1.59 -23.82 -4.01
N ILE A 699 2.68 -24.13 -3.33
CA ILE A 699 4.00 -23.59 -3.63
C ILE A 699 4.74 -24.54 -4.56
N VAL A 700 5.27 -23.97 -5.64
CA VAL A 700 6.23 -24.63 -6.53
C VAL A 700 7.61 -24.15 -6.12
N GLU A 701 8.45 -25.05 -5.62
CA GLU A 701 9.84 -24.81 -5.25
C GLU A 701 10.73 -25.37 -6.37
N ILE A 702 11.64 -24.55 -6.91
CA ILE A 702 12.67 -24.97 -7.84
C ILE A 702 14.01 -24.83 -7.14
N ASP A 703 14.66 -25.96 -6.87
CA ASP A 703 15.99 -26.03 -6.28
C ASP A 703 17.03 -26.45 -7.33
N ASP A 704 18.29 -26.09 -7.12
CA ASP A 704 19.39 -26.77 -7.79
C ASP A 704 19.60 -28.20 -7.21
N LEU A 705 20.45 -29.00 -7.85
CA LEU A 705 20.72 -30.36 -7.38
C LEU A 705 21.42 -30.43 -6.00
N SER A 706 21.98 -29.31 -5.50
CA SER A 706 22.55 -29.23 -4.15
C SER A 706 21.50 -28.94 -3.07
N GLY A 707 20.27 -28.60 -3.47
CA GLY A 707 19.18 -28.22 -2.58
C GLY A 707 19.16 -26.73 -2.24
N LYS A 708 19.84 -25.89 -3.03
CA LYS A 708 19.74 -24.43 -2.90
C LYS A 708 18.54 -23.95 -3.71
N LEU A 709 17.69 -23.15 -3.07
CA LEU A 709 16.52 -22.56 -3.70
C LEU A 709 16.91 -21.60 -4.84
N ILE A 710 16.33 -21.82 -6.02
CA ILE A 710 16.39 -20.92 -7.19
C ILE A 710 15.15 -20.03 -7.19
N ASP A 711 13.96 -20.63 -7.06
CA ASP A 711 12.68 -19.92 -7.07
C ASP A 711 11.62 -20.62 -6.23
N ALA A 712 10.72 -19.83 -5.63
CA ALA A 712 9.54 -20.33 -4.93
C ALA A 712 8.36 -19.40 -5.16
N GLU A 713 7.28 -19.95 -5.72
CA GLU A 713 6.08 -19.19 -6.07
C GLU A 713 4.79 -19.94 -5.74
N ALA A 714 3.76 -19.19 -5.32
CA ALA A 714 2.41 -19.68 -5.18
C ALA A 714 1.77 -19.83 -6.57
N CYS A 715 1.88 -21.02 -7.15
CA CYS A 715 1.49 -21.28 -8.53
C CYS A 715 0.53 -22.46 -8.64
N GLY A 716 -0.59 -22.24 -9.33
CA GLY A 716 -1.59 -23.27 -9.66
C GLY A 716 -1.30 -24.03 -10.96
N GLY A 717 -0.24 -23.67 -11.69
CA GLY A 717 0.10 -24.25 -12.98
C GLY A 717 0.65 -25.67 -12.94
N LEU A 718 0.75 -26.28 -14.12
CA LEU A 718 1.46 -27.56 -14.29
C LEU A 718 2.93 -27.31 -14.60
N HIS A 719 3.81 -28.10 -13.99
CA HIS A 719 5.26 -27.97 -14.11
C HIS A 719 5.91 -29.32 -14.42
N LEU A 720 7.07 -29.30 -15.05
CA LEU A 720 7.91 -30.49 -15.20
C LEU A 720 8.34 -30.97 -13.81
N MET A 721 8.21 -32.28 -13.54
CA MET A 721 8.59 -32.88 -12.25
C MET A 721 9.78 -33.81 -12.41
N ASN A 722 10.71 -33.75 -11.45
CA ASN A 722 11.81 -34.69 -11.24
C ASN A 722 12.73 -34.98 -12.46
N ARG A 723 13.88 -34.29 -12.46
CA ARG A 723 15.13 -34.50 -13.23
C ARG A 723 15.13 -34.10 -14.70
N GLU A 724 15.59 -32.88 -14.97
CA GLU A 724 16.53 -32.66 -16.07
C GLU A 724 17.91 -33.10 -15.54
N GLY A 725 18.34 -34.29 -15.98
CA GLY A 725 19.65 -34.86 -15.71
C GLY A 725 20.14 -35.62 -16.93
#